data_AF-A0A8H7I3Y9-F1
#
_entry.id   AF-A0A8H7I3Y9-F1
#
_cell.length_a   1.000
_cell.length_b   1.000
_cell.length_c   1.000
_cell.angle_alpha   90.00
_cell.angle_beta   90.00
_cell.angle_gamma   90.00
#
_symmetry.space_group_name_H-M   'P 1'
#
loop_
_entity.id
_entity.type
_entity.pdbx_description
1 polymer ?
#
loop_
_entity_poly.entity_id
_entity_poly.type
_entity_poly.pdbx_seq_one_letter_code
_entity_poly.pdbx_strand_id
1 'polypeptide(L)'
;MAHRSRRSTPSSSSSSLDEPVKSSSASHGQTREYDLSHTAISQHDKSPYGSQHEDPPWNPYTDPYAQTTLAMPQIRFPSLPFPRHDQTSIKIPQTSMLFQWHVPQAGSSISLSLLAKTHLTQSQKLSFVPVIFLVARAASGMSLFWTRLIVGGLCGGVGLTLGISLLDLSRACIEAALWATIIHESMKGEVGHELDYHTHNPLSPWSAILLLYRKYVKQLSSRNRKAIRRHDDRTPWWLCIVLFLVTATVAASLVFALGRVVDINTIQQTQTKEYYEAAVAGDITAEEIARATTILNDTLSQVRYTWTITPLSSAQHVPTDRYFYLNRTEKDANVIKTTIETIHFAETFTSQLDPDHPFGFGTFQNQSQTAGLTLSDAGKSAGLDAGKGPTTKAVGQIARWPRWGSRIGCQVIEDLGRYLTPHSRPANMTYLFVPWKAVDRIFEYMGLDSPPAAKFRPVNFTGFMEGEDRPNVTAQESEVALMSKWWDNGVTHSFSWFPVNQGEDGNGWVSIEIVMVRLNESYTAPNSSFQVYGELGNRENRTRIGFDAAICVEEVRGYVVDAYNSMCPIWVERRFPVSLALKYHGTQLNTSMPTIGQDASKHEVPKRIEEPLSQPGVEPGISSANKFAVYNASHYNARNIMLKDNGRDWWFAPIRRLVRIFGQVVAFGGGNSPTEYTQLNAENIARVMANSDSQHLLPYLVGSQLVLAHVYRDKTVAYTFIYTTWLAIILAVVLVNGIVVSVFVPRLPLGLSRRDIGVNSWLAAIEGKLTTCHCHHHTFQTTFC
;
A
#
# COMPACT_ATOMS: atom_id res chain seq x y z
N MET A 1 60.14 36.44 6.57
CA MET A 1 60.64 35.09 6.91
C MET A 1 60.59 34.92 8.43
N ALA A 2 59.88 33.87 8.88
CA ALA A 2 59.81 33.23 10.20
C ALA A 2 59.90 34.06 11.51
N HIS A 3 58.76 34.18 12.20
CA HIS A 3 58.60 34.46 13.63
C HIS A 3 57.33 33.70 14.10
N ARG A 4 57.11 33.25 15.34
CA ARG A 4 57.86 33.01 16.57
C ARG A 4 56.84 32.29 17.49
N SER A 5 57.29 31.36 18.32
CA SER A 5 56.52 30.64 19.35
C SER A 5 55.72 31.53 20.32
N ARG A 6 54.57 31.03 20.82
CA ARG A 6 54.07 31.36 22.16
C ARG A 6 53.27 30.22 22.82
N ARG A 7 53.76 29.82 24.00
CA ARG A 7 53.07 29.07 25.08
C ARG A 7 52.10 29.99 25.83
N SER A 8 51.02 29.42 26.38
CA SER A 8 50.52 29.75 27.72
C SER A 8 49.54 28.69 28.24
N THR A 9 49.93 27.99 29.29
CA THR A 9 49.06 27.47 30.38
C THR A 9 49.12 28.44 31.55
N PRO A 10 48.08 28.50 32.42
CA PRO A 10 48.15 27.86 33.75
C PRO A 10 46.83 27.14 34.12
N SER A 11 46.81 25.90 34.62
CA SER A 11 46.91 25.48 36.03
C SER A 11 45.94 26.15 37.02
N SER A 12 44.95 25.41 37.50
CA SER A 12 44.61 25.36 38.93
C SER A 12 44.00 24.00 39.28
N SER A 13 44.32 23.56 40.49
CA SER A 13 44.30 22.21 41.01
C SER A 13 43.81 22.26 42.45
N SER A 14 42.95 21.33 42.87
CA SER A 14 42.78 20.78 44.25
C SER A 14 41.52 19.89 44.21
N SER A 15 41.60 18.56 44.40
CA SER A 15 41.71 17.82 45.69
C SER A 15 40.50 18.09 46.60
N SER A 16 39.82 17.15 47.26
CA SER A 16 39.98 15.73 47.56
C SER A 16 38.86 15.34 48.53
N LEU A 17 38.74 14.04 48.84
CA LEU A 17 38.16 13.41 50.05
C LEU A 17 36.67 12.99 50.01
N ASP A 18 36.50 11.69 49.79
CA ASP A 18 35.99 10.68 50.73
C ASP A 18 34.91 11.00 51.78
N GLU A 19 34.02 10.00 51.88
CA GLU A 19 33.38 9.41 53.08
C GLU A 19 31.90 9.78 53.43
N PRO A 20 31.15 8.93 54.20
CA PRO A 20 30.03 8.17 53.63
C PRO A 20 28.73 8.11 54.49
N VAL A 21 27.78 7.23 54.08
CA VAL A 21 26.75 6.51 54.88
C VAL A 21 25.46 7.23 55.36
N LYS A 22 24.30 6.59 55.02
CA LYS A 22 23.09 6.21 55.83
C LYS A 22 21.67 6.66 55.38
N SER A 23 20.94 5.66 54.87
CA SER A 23 19.56 5.21 55.21
C SER A 23 18.37 6.16 55.41
N SER A 24 17.27 5.92 54.65
CA SER A 24 15.86 5.70 55.09
C SER A 24 14.94 5.67 53.84
N SER A 25 14.40 4.53 53.39
CA SER A 25 13.16 3.82 53.79
C SER A 25 11.83 4.36 53.21
N ALA A 26 11.17 3.57 52.33
CA ALA A 26 9.70 3.27 52.22
C ALA A 26 9.38 2.68 50.81
N SER A 27 9.15 1.36 50.67
CA SER A 27 7.85 0.62 50.50
C SER A 27 6.97 1.12 49.33
N HIS A 28 6.43 0.35 48.38
CA HIS A 28 5.84 -1.00 48.21
C HIS A 28 5.97 -1.40 46.71
N GLY A 29 5.84 -2.62 46.19
CA GLY A 29 5.36 -3.91 46.73
C GLY A 29 5.65 -5.04 45.72
N GLN A 30 5.72 -6.26 46.25
CA GLN A 30 6.00 -7.54 45.58
C GLN A 30 4.76 -8.18 44.94
N THR A 31 4.98 -9.02 43.93
CA THR A 31 4.42 -10.39 43.77
C THR A 31 5.09 -11.05 42.55
N ARG A 32 5.39 -12.36 42.45
CA ARG A 32 5.60 -13.49 43.36
C ARG A 32 6.09 -14.62 42.42
N GLU A 33 7.24 -15.21 42.71
CA GLU A 33 7.86 -16.31 41.97
C GLU A 33 7.47 -17.64 42.66
N TYR A 34 7.21 -18.71 41.89
CA TYR A 34 6.89 -20.04 42.41
C TYR A 34 8.05 -21.00 42.14
N ASP A 35 8.68 -21.44 43.23
CA ASP A 35 9.54 -22.62 43.33
C ASP A 35 8.67 -23.82 43.75
N LEU A 36 8.88 -24.99 43.14
CA LEU A 36 8.26 -26.25 43.57
C LEU A 36 9.34 -27.33 43.79
N SER A 37 9.38 -27.77 45.03
CA SER A 37 10.31 -28.70 45.67
C SER A 37 10.04 -30.17 45.38
N HIS A 38 11.12 -30.95 45.29
CA HIS A 38 11.16 -32.41 45.33
C HIS A 38 10.70 -32.99 46.68
N THR A 39 10.01 -34.12 46.64
CA THR A 39 9.82 -35.03 47.78
C THR A 39 10.19 -36.46 47.40
N ALA A 40 10.92 -37.12 48.31
CA ALA A 40 11.36 -38.51 48.28
C ALA A 40 10.42 -39.38 49.12
N ILE A 41 10.37 -40.70 48.84
CA ILE A 41 9.89 -41.89 49.61
C ILE A 41 9.68 -43.01 48.55
N SER A 42 9.96 -44.31 48.68
CA SER A 42 10.64 -45.21 49.62
C SER A 42 10.82 -46.57 48.91
N GLN A 43 11.87 -47.33 49.24
CA GLN A 43 12.10 -48.73 48.83
C GLN A 43 11.25 -49.72 49.65
N HIS A 44 10.70 -50.76 49.01
CA HIS A 44 10.84 -52.20 49.34
C HIS A 44 9.73 -53.06 48.67
N ASP A 45 10.09 -53.98 47.75
CA ASP A 45 10.03 -55.45 47.97
C ASP A 45 10.30 -56.28 46.71
N LYS A 46 10.99 -57.41 46.91
CA LYS A 46 11.46 -58.37 45.90
C LYS A 46 10.49 -59.55 45.75
N SER A 47 10.34 -60.08 44.54
CA SER A 47 10.17 -61.53 44.25
C SER A 47 10.13 -61.81 42.73
N PRO A 48 10.60 -62.98 42.23
CA PRO A 48 11.14 -63.14 40.87
C PRO A 48 10.27 -64.02 39.96
N TYR A 49 10.27 -63.74 38.65
CA TYR A 49 10.05 -64.76 37.61
C TYR A 49 10.74 -64.33 36.31
N GLY A 50 11.55 -65.22 35.76
CA GLY A 50 12.26 -65.00 34.50
C GLY A 50 11.48 -65.50 33.30
N SER A 51 11.76 -64.91 32.13
CA SER A 51 11.76 -65.61 30.84
C SER A 51 12.63 -64.83 29.85
N GLN A 52 13.55 -65.56 29.24
CA GLN A 52 14.47 -65.09 28.21
C GLN A 52 13.72 -64.69 26.94
N HIS A 53 14.00 -63.49 26.41
CA HIS A 53 14.07 -63.22 24.98
C HIS A 53 15.10 -62.11 24.76
N GLU A 54 16.08 -62.38 23.89
CA GLU A 54 17.13 -61.45 23.50
C GLU A 54 16.53 -60.40 22.55
N ASP A 55 16.43 -59.15 23.02
CA ASP A 55 16.22 -57.99 22.15
C ASP A 55 17.57 -57.49 21.59
N PRO A 56 17.63 -57.02 20.32
CA PRO A 56 18.81 -56.37 19.77
C PRO A 56 19.06 -55.00 20.43
N PRO A 57 20.32 -54.51 20.44
CA PRO A 57 20.70 -53.38 21.26
C PRO A 57 20.19 -52.05 20.68
N TRP A 58 19.72 -51.19 21.60
CA TRP A 58 19.45 -49.75 21.46
C TRP A 58 18.12 -49.30 20.83
N ASN A 59 17.13 -49.07 21.70
CA ASN A 59 16.03 -48.11 21.49
C ASN A 59 15.94 -47.21 22.75
N PRO A 60 16.30 -45.90 22.69
CA PRO A 60 16.36 -45.06 23.89
C PRO A 60 15.06 -44.36 24.28
N TYR A 61 13.89 -44.74 23.76
CA TYR A 61 12.61 -44.14 24.17
C TYR A 61 11.49 -45.16 24.29
N THR A 62 11.39 -45.80 25.46
CA THR A 62 10.13 -46.37 25.96
C THR A 62 9.46 -45.29 26.80
N ASP A 63 8.37 -44.73 26.28
CA ASP A 63 7.54 -43.73 26.95
C ASP A 63 6.71 -44.38 28.08
N PRO A 64 6.84 -43.95 29.36
CA PRO A 64 6.08 -44.52 30.46
C PRO A 64 4.70 -43.89 30.70
N TYR A 65 4.18 -43.04 29.80
CA TYR A 65 2.85 -42.42 29.99
C TYR A 65 1.90 -42.60 28.79
N ALA A 66 1.56 -43.86 28.50
CA ALA A 66 0.38 -44.16 27.69
C ALA A 66 -0.88 -44.24 28.57
N GLN A 67 -1.77 -43.25 28.40
CA GLN A 67 -3.25 -43.24 28.56
C GLN A 67 -3.76 -42.05 29.38
N THR A 68 -4.47 -41.11 28.73
CA THR A 68 -5.94 -40.94 28.91
C THR A 68 -6.51 -40.01 27.84
N THR A 69 -7.59 -40.46 27.22
CA THR A 69 -8.39 -39.75 26.22
C THR A 69 -9.29 -38.71 26.87
N LEU A 70 -9.17 -37.43 26.49
CA LEU A 70 -10.19 -36.41 26.73
C LEU A 70 -10.47 -35.63 25.44
N ALA A 71 -11.70 -35.78 24.94
CA ALA A 71 -12.22 -35.08 23.79
C ALA A 71 -12.45 -33.59 24.12
N MET A 72 -11.89 -32.68 23.30
CA MET A 72 -12.27 -31.26 23.31
C MET A 72 -13.39 -30.99 22.28
N PRO A 73 -14.37 -30.13 22.59
CA PRO A 73 -15.52 -29.87 21.74
C PRO A 73 -15.17 -28.91 20.58
N GLN A 74 -15.76 -29.18 19.40
CA GLN A 74 -15.70 -28.30 18.24
C GLN A 74 -16.47 -26.99 18.49
N ILE A 75 -15.78 -25.87 18.35
CA ILE A 75 -16.38 -24.53 18.30
C ILE A 75 -16.72 -24.22 16.83
N ARG A 76 -18.02 -24.17 16.49
CA ARG A 76 -18.52 -23.63 15.21
C ARG A 76 -18.50 -22.12 15.26
N PHE A 77 -17.84 -21.48 14.29
CA PHE A 77 -18.01 -20.05 14.02
C PHE A 77 -19.19 -19.84 13.06
N PRO A 78 -20.14 -18.92 13.35
CA PRO A 78 -21.20 -18.57 12.42
C PRO A 78 -20.65 -17.69 11.29
N SER A 79 -20.95 -18.06 10.06
CA SER A 79 -20.72 -17.26 8.86
C SER A 79 -21.70 -16.07 8.83
N LEU A 80 -21.18 -14.85 8.89
CA LEU A 80 -21.93 -13.63 8.62
C LEU A 80 -22.07 -13.43 7.10
N PRO A 81 -23.25 -13.10 6.58
CA PRO A 81 -23.45 -12.83 5.16
C PRO A 81 -23.00 -11.41 4.80
N PHE A 82 -22.23 -11.29 3.72
CA PHE A 82 -21.92 -10.02 3.05
C PHE A 82 -23.22 -9.38 2.49
N PRO A 83 -23.47 -8.07 2.69
CA PRO A 83 -24.53 -7.39 1.97
C PRO A 83 -24.07 -7.07 0.55
N ARG A 84 -24.79 -7.65 -0.43
CA ARG A 84 -24.81 -7.20 -1.83
C ARG A 84 -25.39 -5.78 -1.91
N HIS A 85 -24.67 -4.89 -2.55
CA HIS A 85 -25.23 -3.63 -3.05
C HIS A 85 -26.00 -3.91 -4.34
N ASP A 86 -27.30 -4.17 -4.22
CA ASP A 86 -28.22 -4.15 -5.37
C ASP A 86 -28.56 -2.71 -5.74
N GLN A 87 -28.30 -2.35 -7.00
CA GLN A 87 -28.77 -1.14 -7.64
C GLN A 87 -30.26 -1.28 -7.96
N THR A 88 -31.14 -0.83 -7.08
CA THR A 88 -32.55 -0.65 -7.41
C THR A 88 -32.81 0.79 -7.86
N SER A 89 -33.14 0.92 -9.14
CA SER A 89 -33.66 2.14 -9.75
C SER A 89 -35.01 2.52 -9.12
N ILE A 90 -35.03 3.64 -8.41
CA ILE A 90 -36.26 4.22 -7.89
C ILE A 90 -36.95 4.97 -9.03
N LYS A 91 -38.02 4.37 -9.57
CA LYS A 91 -39.00 5.05 -10.43
C LYS A 91 -39.84 5.99 -9.56
N ILE A 92 -39.74 7.29 -9.81
CA ILE A 92 -40.59 8.31 -9.20
C ILE A 92 -41.93 8.33 -9.95
N PRO A 93 -43.09 8.22 -9.27
CA PRO A 93 -44.39 8.36 -9.91
C PRO A 93 -44.68 9.83 -10.22
N GLN A 94 -44.88 10.13 -11.51
CA GLN A 94 -45.50 11.39 -11.95
C GLN A 94 -46.94 11.44 -11.44
N THR A 95 -47.20 12.31 -10.48
CA THR A 95 -48.54 12.73 -10.08
C THR A 95 -48.76 14.16 -10.54
N SER A 96 -49.51 14.30 -11.64
CA SER A 96 -50.02 15.58 -12.13
C SER A 96 -51.22 15.98 -11.28
N MET A 97 -51.01 16.80 -10.25
CA MET A 97 -52.09 17.60 -9.65
C MET A 97 -52.08 19.01 -10.24
N LEU A 98 -53.06 19.24 -11.13
CA LEU A 98 -53.49 20.55 -11.61
C LEU A 98 -54.07 21.34 -10.44
N PHE A 99 -53.30 22.29 -9.90
CA PHE A 99 -53.84 23.38 -9.08
C PHE A 99 -54.14 24.57 -10.00
N GLN A 100 -55.43 24.68 -10.35
CA GLN A 100 -55.98 25.78 -11.11
C GLN A 100 -56.16 27.00 -10.18
N TRP A 101 -55.25 27.97 -10.28
CA TRP A 101 -55.43 29.29 -9.65
C TRP A 101 -56.11 30.23 -10.64
N HIS A 102 -57.30 30.72 -10.27
CA HIS A 102 -57.95 31.83 -10.95
C HIS A 102 -57.15 33.13 -10.76
N VAL A 103 -56.72 33.71 -11.88
CA VAL A 103 -56.12 35.06 -11.96
C VAL A 103 -57.24 36.06 -12.29
N PRO A 104 -57.47 37.11 -11.49
CA PRO A 104 -58.29 38.23 -11.93
C PRO A 104 -57.48 39.06 -12.93
N GLN A 105 -58.06 39.28 -14.11
CA GLN A 105 -57.58 40.27 -15.08
C GLN A 105 -57.58 41.67 -14.43
N ALA A 106 -56.41 42.25 -14.26
CA ALA A 106 -56.23 43.68 -14.12
C ALA A 106 -55.13 44.12 -15.08
N GLY A 107 -55.53 44.87 -16.11
CA GLY A 107 -54.63 45.36 -17.14
C GLY A 107 -53.56 46.28 -16.55
N SER A 108 -52.31 45.89 -16.72
CA SER A 108 -51.19 46.83 -16.78
C SER A 108 -50.17 46.29 -17.76
N SER A 109 -49.86 47.07 -18.79
CA SER A 109 -48.84 46.80 -19.78
C SER A 109 -47.49 46.57 -19.11
N ILE A 110 -47.08 45.30 -19.00
CA ILE A 110 -45.71 44.94 -18.64
C ILE A 110 -44.84 45.32 -19.83
N SER A 111 -44.03 46.37 -19.65
CA SER A 111 -43.10 46.85 -20.67
C SER A 111 -42.14 45.73 -21.09
N LEU A 112 -42.05 45.46 -22.40
CA LEU A 112 -41.13 44.51 -23.04
C LEU A 112 -39.65 44.71 -22.62
N SER A 113 -39.31 45.92 -22.15
CA SER A 113 -37.96 46.26 -21.65
C SER A 113 -37.58 45.55 -20.34
N LEU A 114 -38.56 45.15 -19.51
CA LEU A 114 -38.32 44.40 -18.28
C LEU A 114 -37.99 42.93 -18.58
N LEU A 115 -38.68 42.34 -19.56
CA LEU A 115 -38.44 40.97 -20.05
C LEU A 115 -37.09 40.84 -20.77
N ALA A 116 -36.67 41.86 -21.52
CA ALA A 116 -35.36 41.89 -22.17
C ALA A 116 -34.19 41.98 -21.17
N LYS A 117 -34.33 42.76 -20.09
CA LYS A 117 -33.32 42.84 -19.01
C LYS A 117 -33.27 41.58 -18.13
N THR A 118 -34.39 40.90 -17.93
CA THR A 118 -34.41 39.59 -17.26
C THR A 118 -33.78 38.48 -18.12
N HIS A 119 -33.96 38.50 -19.44
CA HIS A 119 -33.31 37.53 -20.33
C HIS A 119 -31.77 37.70 -20.39
N LEU A 120 -31.26 38.94 -20.37
CA LEU A 120 -29.82 39.21 -20.37
C LEU A 120 -29.13 38.84 -19.05
N THR A 121 -29.85 38.97 -17.93
CA THR A 121 -29.35 38.57 -16.59
C THR A 121 -29.53 37.07 -16.32
N GLN A 122 -30.47 36.41 -16.99
CA GLN A 122 -30.66 34.95 -16.93
C GLN A 122 -29.64 34.20 -17.81
N SER A 123 -29.20 34.77 -18.93
CA SER A 123 -28.13 34.20 -19.77
C SER A 123 -26.74 34.33 -19.14
N GLN A 124 -26.45 35.40 -18.38
CA GLN A 124 -25.20 35.51 -17.63
C GLN A 124 -25.13 34.55 -16.42
N LYS A 125 -26.27 34.27 -15.75
CA LYS A 125 -26.31 33.41 -14.55
C LYS A 125 -26.16 31.91 -14.83
N LEU A 126 -26.53 31.44 -16.03
CA LEU A 126 -26.31 30.05 -16.45
C LEU A 126 -24.83 29.75 -16.81
N SER A 127 -24.02 30.76 -17.08
CA SER A 127 -22.61 30.59 -17.49
C SER A 127 -21.69 30.17 -16.34
N PHE A 128 -22.01 30.54 -15.10
CA PHE A 128 -21.11 30.29 -13.95
C PHE A 128 -21.10 28.83 -13.47
N VAL A 129 -22.20 28.09 -13.64
CA VAL A 129 -22.29 26.67 -13.25
C VAL A 129 -21.32 25.77 -14.04
N PRO A 130 -21.31 25.80 -15.39
CA PRO A 130 -20.35 25.00 -16.16
C PRO A 130 -18.92 25.46 -15.90
N VAL A 131 -18.68 26.76 -15.64
CA VAL A 131 -17.34 27.27 -15.30
C VAL A 131 -16.86 26.71 -13.96
N ILE A 132 -17.69 26.71 -12.91
CA ILE A 132 -17.35 26.11 -11.61
C ILE A 132 -17.05 24.62 -11.78
N PHE A 133 -17.86 23.90 -12.55
CA PHE A 133 -17.68 22.47 -12.76
C PHE A 133 -16.41 22.13 -13.56
N LEU A 134 -16.15 22.83 -14.66
CA LEU A 134 -14.98 22.60 -15.51
C LEU A 134 -13.68 22.93 -14.79
N VAL A 135 -13.63 24.05 -14.08
CA VAL A 135 -12.41 24.49 -13.38
C VAL A 135 -12.17 23.63 -12.13
N ALA A 136 -13.21 23.25 -11.39
CA ALA A 136 -13.05 22.31 -10.28
C ALA A 136 -12.51 20.96 -10.77
N ARG A 137 -13.02 20.45 -11.90
CA ARG A 137 -12.52 19.22 -12.52
C ARG A 137 -11.08 19.36 -13.02
N ALA A 138 -10.71 20.51 -13.59
CA ALA A 138 -9.35 20.79 -14.03
C ALA A 138 -8.36 20.91 -12.86
N ALA A 139 -8.83 21.36 -11.68
CA ALA A 139 -8.02 21.43 -10.46
C ALA A 139 -7.83 20.06 -9.78
N SER A 140 -8.63 19.05 -10.16
CA SER A 140 -8.52 17.70 -9.59
C SER A 140 -7.23 17.01 -10.03
N GLY A 141 -6.53 16.37 -9.08
CA GLY A 141 -5.25 15.70 -9.30
C GLY A 141 -4.02 16.61 -9.13
N MET A 142 -4.22 17.87 -8.76
CA MET A 142 -3.13 18.79 -8.40
C MET A 142 -2.74 18.66 -6.91
N SER A 143 -1.70 19.39 -6.48
CA SER A 143 -1.37 19.47 -5.06
C SER A 143 -2.47 20.20 -4.29
N LEU A 144 -2.57 19.93 -2.98
CA LEU A 144 -3.56 20.57 -2.10
C LEU A 144 -3.49 22.10 -2.16
N PHE A 145 -2.28 22.66 -2.22
CA PHE A 145 -2.06 24.10 -2.31
C PHE A 145 -2.68 24.69 -3.59
N TRP A 146 -2.32 24.15 -4.75
CA TRP A 146 -2.84 24.65 -6.04
C TRP A 146 -4.34 24.46 -6.18
N THR A 147 -4.86 23.33 -5.70
CA THR A 147 -6.29 23.05 -5.71
C THR A 147 -7.05 24.07 -4.87
N ARG A 148 -6.59 24.38 -3.65
CA ARG A 148 -7.18 25.42 -2.80
C ARG A 148 -7.10 26.81 -3.41
N LEU A 149 -5.98 27.15 -4.05
CA LEU A 149 -5.79 28.44 -4.70
C LEU A 149 -6.74 28.63 -5.89
N ILE A 150 -6.85 27.63 -6.76
CA ILE A 150 -7.73 27.68 -7.95
C ILE A 150 -9.19 27.70 -7.54
N VAL A 151 -9.61 26.75 -6.68
CA VAL A 151 -11.00 26.66 -6.21
C VAL A 151 -11.40 27.90 -5.41
N GLY A 152 -10.53 28.36 -4.51
CA GLY A 152 -10.76 29.55 -3.69
C GLY A 152 -10.82 30.83 -4.53
N GLY A 153 -9.91 31.00 -5.49
CA GLY A 153 -9.91 32.13 -6.41
C GLY A 153 -11.17 32.14 -7.30
N LEU A 154 -11.58 30.97 -7.80
CA LEU A 154 -12.79 30.84 -8.61
C LEU A 154 -14.06 31.14 -7.81
N CYS A 155 -14.25 30.49 -6.65
CA CYS A 155 -15.43 30.70 -5.81
C CYS A 155 -15.49 32.13 -5.28
N GLY A 156 -14.34 32.73 -4.96
CA GLY A 156 -14.22 34.13 -4.59
C GLY A 156 -14.63 35.07 -5.73
N GLY A 157 -14.09 34.86 -6.93
CA GLY A 157 -14.43 35.66 -8.10
C GLY A 157 -15.90 35.55 -8.52
N VAL A 158 -16.45 34.34 -8.54
CA VAL A 158 -17.88 34.14 -8.87
C VAL A 158 -18.78 34.69 -7.76
N GLY A 159 -18.45 34.46 -6.48
CA GLY A 159 -19.21 35.01 -5.37
C GLY A 159 -19.22 36.54 -5.35
N LEU A 160 -18.08 37.16 -5.64
CA LEU A 160 -17.94 38.61 -5.71
C LEU A 160 -18.71 39.19 -6.89
N THR A 161 -18.62 38.61 -8.09
CA THR A 161 -19.37 39.10 -9.26
C THR A 161 -20.88 38.96 -9.09
N LEU A 162 -21.36 37.83 -8.54
CA LEU A 162 -22.77 37.64 -8.18
C LEU A 162 -23.20 38.61 -7.08
N GLY A 163 -22.35 38.86 -6.07
CA GLY A 163 -22.61 39.80 -4.99
C GLY A 163 -22.74 41.24 -5.48
N ILE A 164 -21.81 41.71 -6.32
CA ILE A 164 -21.89 43.05 -6.95
C ILE A 164 -23.16 43.15 -7.79
N SER A 165 -23.48 42.13 -8.59
CA SER A 165 -24.69 42.13 -9.42
C SER A 165 -25.97 42.24 -8.58
N LEU A 166 -26.03 41.58 -7.42
CA LEU A 166 -27.15 41.70 -6.48
C LEU A 166 -27.22 43.09 -5.86
N LEU A 167 -26.08 43.67 -5.47
CA LEU A 167 -26.00 45.01 -4.90
C LEU A 167 -26.44 46.07 -5.93
N ASP A 168 -25.99 45.97 -7.17
CA ASP A 168 -26.39 46.85 -8.27
C ASP A 168 -27.89 46.78 -8.56
N LEU A 169 -28.49 45.58 -8.51
CA LEU A 169 -29.94 45.42 -8.62
C LEU A 169 -30.67 46.07 -7.42
N SER A 170 -30.13 45.92 -6.22
CA SER A 170 -30.72 46.47 -4.98
C SER A 170 -30.57 47.98 -4.85
N ARG A 171 -29.65 48.59 -5.61
CA ARG A 171 -29.41 50.03 -5.68
C ARG A 171 -30.71 50.81 -5.91
N ALA A 172 -31.53 50.37 -6.86
CA ALA A 172 -32.79 51.04 -7.17
C ALA A 172 -33.77 51.12 -5.99
N CYS A 173 -33.75 50.14 -5.08
CA CYS A 173 -34.60 50.12 -3.89
C CYS A 173 -34.12 51.13 -2.84
N ILE A 174 -32.82 51.24 -2.61
CA ILE A 174 -32.27 52.17 -1.61
C ILE A 174 -32.27 53.61 -2.11
N GLU A 175 -32.00 53.85 -3.40
CA GLU A 175 -32.12 55.17 -4.01
C GLU A 175 -33.56 55.70 -3.91
N ALA A 176 -34.55 54.86 -4.21
CA ALA A 176 -35.95 55.23 -4.08
C ALA A 176 -36.35 55.52 -2.62
N ALA A 177 -35.86 54.73 -1.66
CA ALA A 177 -36.11 54.96 -0.23
C ALA A 177 -35.45 56.25 0.28
N LEU A 178 -34.26 56.58 -0.21
CA LEU A 178 -33.55 57.82 0.11
C LEU A 178 -34.32 59.03 -0.43
N TRP A 179 -34.70 59.02 -1.71
CA TRP A 179 -35.48 60.08 -2.33
C TRP A 179 -36.84 60.28 -1.66
N ALA A 180 -37.53 59.19 -1.29
CA ALA A 180 -38.77 59.29 -0.53
C ALA A 180 -38.57 59.98 0.83
N THR A 181 -37.44 59.69 1.50
CA THR A 181 -37.08 60.33 2.77
C THR A 181 -36.79 61.83 2.59
N ILE A 182 -36.08 62.20 1.52
CA ILE A 182 -35.83 63.61 1.14
C ILE A 182 -37.15 64.35 0.91
N ILE A 183 -38.07 63.77 0.13
CA ILE A 183 -39.36 64.38 -0.21
C ILE A 183 -40.19 64.58 1.07
N HIS A 184 -40.31 63.55 1.91
CA HIS A 184 -41.07 63.61 3.16
C HIS A 184 -40.49 64.60 4.18
N GLU A 185 -39.16 64.74 4.29
CA GLU A 185 -38.53 65.74 5.17
C GLU A 185 -38.64 67.16 4.56
N SER A 186 -38.54 67.31 3.24
CA SER A 186 -38.73 68.61 2.56
C SER A 186 -40.14 69.18 2.73
N MET A 187 -41.18 68.33 2.74
CA MET A 187 -42.57 68.75 3.01
C MET A 187 -42.79 69.23 4.45
N LYS A 188 -41.90 68.88 5.38
CA LYS A 188 -41.95 69.33 6.78
C LYS A 188 -41.16 70.62 7.02
N GLY A 189 -40.49 71.17 5.99
CA GLY A 189 -39.65 72.36 6.11
C GLY A 189 -38.29 72.12 6.76
N GLU A 190 -37.95 70.87 7.11
CA GLU A 190 -36.71 70.49 7.77
C GLU A 190 -35.80 69.74 6.79
N VAL A 191 -35.12 70.47 5.89
CA VAL A 191 -34.07 69.87 5.06
C VAL A 191 -32.77 69.92 5.85
N GLY A 192 -32.48 68.87 6.63
CA GLY A 192 -31.27 68.79 7.45
C GLY A 192 -30.01 68.50 6.64
N HIS A 193 -28.89 69.15 7.00
CA HIS A 193 -27.53 68.91 6.47
C HIS A 193 -27.01 67.47 6.67
N GLU A 194 -27.66 66.68 7.54
CA GLU A 194 -27.28 65.30 7.87
C GLU A 194 -27.59 64.27 6.77
N LEU A 195 -28.36 64.64 5.74
CA LEU A 195 -28.61 63.73 4.61
C LEU A 195 -27.43 63.57 3.67
N ASP A 196 -26.43 64.43 3.80
CA ASP A 196 -25.22 64.43 2.97
C ASP A 196 -24.37 63.16 3.19
N TYR A 197 -24.43 62.56 4.38
CA TYR A 197 -23.73 61.30 4.65
C TYR A 197 -24.31 60.11 3.85
N HIS A 198 -25.61 60.12 3.57
CA HIS A 198 -26.30 59.03 2.86
C HIS A 198 -26.17 59.14 1.33
N THR A 199 -25.90 60.33 0.80
CA THR A 199 -25.72 60.59 -0.63
C THR A 199 -24.32 60.23 -1.10
N HIS A 200 -23.31 60.37 -0.24
CA HIS A 200 -21.92 60.04 -0.56
C HIS A 200 -21.66 58.53 -0.68
N ASN A 201 -22.38 57.69 0.07
CA ASN A 201 -22.21 56.23 0.04
C ASN A 201 -23.56 55.47 0.13
N PRO A 202 -24.40 55.51 -0.92
CA PRO A 202 -25.74 54.92 -0.89
C PRO A 202 -25.75 53.39 -0.90
N LEU A 203 -24.64 52.76 -1.31
CA LEU A 203 -24.49 51.29 -1.37
C LEU A 203 -23.92 50.69 -0.07
N SER A 204 -23.59 51.52 0.93
CA SER A 204 -23.06 51.01 2.19
C SER A 204 -24.18 50.42 3.06
N PRO A 205 -24.04 49.19 3.57
CA PRO A 205 -24.99 48.63 4.55
C PRO A 205 -25.11 49.50 5.80
N TRP A 206 -24.03 50.21 6.18
CA TRP A 206 -24.04 51.10 7.33
C TRP A 206 -24.92 52.34 7.11
N SER A 207 -24.87 52.94 5.92
CA SER A 207 -25.72 54.08 5.58
C SER A 207 -27.20 53.67 5.53
N ALA A 208 -27.49 52.45 5.07
CA ALA A 208 -28.84 51.87 5.10
C ALA A 208 -29.35 51.62 6.53
N ILE A 209 -28.52 51.10 7.44
CA ILE A 209 -28.87 50.90 8.86
C ILE A 209 -29.16 52.22 9.55
N LEU A 210 -28.32 53.24 9.34
CA LEU A 210 -28.55 54.58 9.90
C LEU A 210 -29.85 55.20 9.37
N LEU A 211 -30.16 55.00 8.09
CA LEU A 211 -31.39 55.49 7.48
C LEU A 211 -32.63 54.75 8.05
N LEU A 212 -32.52 53.44 8.28
CA LEU A 212 -33.56 52.65 8.95
C LEU A 212 -33.76 53.10 10.41
N TYR A 213 -32.68 53.27 11.17
CA TYR A 213 -32.70 53.72 12.56
C TYR A 213 -33.33 55.10 12.69
N ARG A 214 -32.93 56.06 11.85
CA ARG A 214 -33.53 57.40 11.79
C ARG A 214 -35.03 57.31 11.54
N LYS A 215 -35.44 56.49 10.56
CA LYS A 215 -36.85 56.34 10.22
C LYS A 215 -37.65 55.70 11.36
N TYR A 216 -37.13 54.66 11.99
CA TYR A 216 -37.78 53.94 13.08
C TYR A 216 -37.88 54.79 14.37
N VAL A 217 -36.78 55.44 14.77
CA VAL A 217 -36.71 56.27 15.99
C VAL A 217 -37.51 57.56 15.85
N LYS A 218 -37.45 58.27 14.72
CA LYS A 218 -38.29 59.46 14.50
C LYS A 218 -39.78 59.10 14.43
N GLN A 219 -40.13 57.93 13.90
CA GLN A 219 -41.52 57.45 13.85
C GLN A 219 -42.06 57.07 15.24
N LEU A 220 -41.20 56.61 16.16
CA LEU A 220 -41.54 56.33 17.56
C LEU A 220 -41.60 57.60 18.45
N SER A 221 -40.71 58.57 18.22
CA SER A 221 -40.58 59.80 19.03
C SER A 221 -41.68 60.85 18.74
N SER A 222 -42.29 60.82 17.54
CA SER A 222 -43.34 61.78 17.16
C SER A 222 -44.65 61.55 17.95
N ARG A 223 -44.89 62.41 18.95
CA ARG A 223 -46.15 62.55 19.71
C ARG A 223 -47.37 62.94 18.84
N ASN A 224 -47.21 63.23 17.55
CA ASN A 224 -48.25 63.67 16.61
C ASN A 224 -48.65 62.59 15.58
N ARG A 225 -49.15 61.43 16.05
CA ARG A 225 -49.69 60.36 15.20
C ARG A 225 -50.89 60.78 14.31
N LYS A 226 -51.55 61.91 14.60
CA LYS A 226 -52.79 62.34 13.90
C LYS A 226 -52.55 63.22 12.66
N ALA A 227 -51.44 63.94 12.56
CA ALA A 227 -51.12 64.78 11.38
C ALA A 227 -50.49 63.96 10.23
N ILE A 228 -49.71 62.93 10.57
CA ILE A 228 -48.99 62.09 9.60
C ILE A 228 -49.96 61.20 8.77
N ARG A 229 -51.12 60.81 9.33
CA ARG A 229 -52.09 59.94 8.67
C ARG A 229 -52.77 60.53 7.42
N ARG A 230 -52.69 61.85 7.16
CA ARG A 230 -53.36 62.47 6.00
C ARG A 230 -52.55 62.46 4.70
N HIS A 231 -51.24 62.22 4.76
CA HIS A 231 -50.35 62.20 3.59
C HIS A 231 -49.40 61.00 3.55
N ASP A 232 -49.66 59.96 4.35
CA ASP A 232 -48.80 58.78 4.37
C ASP A 232 -48.97 57.97 3.07
N ASP A 233 -47.88 57.83 2.31
CA ASP A 233 -47.81 56.92 1.18
C ASP A 233 -48.18 55.49 1.65
N ARG A 234 -48.99 54.78 0.87
CA ARG A 234 -49.34 53.38 1.15
C ARG A 234 -48.13 52.43 1.15
N THR A 235 -46.97 52.86 0.67
CA THR A 235 -45.77 52.03 0.52
C THR A 235 -44.88 52.07 1.76
N PRO A 236 -44.65 50.94 2.45
CA PRO A 236 -43.77 50.86 3.62
C PRO A 236 -42.30 50.92 3.19
N TRP A 237 -41.71 52.11 3.07
CA TRP A 237 -40.31 52.26 2.63
C TRP A 237 -39.28 51.63 3.58
N TRP A 238 -39.63 51.38 4.84
CA TRP A 238 -38.78 50.61 5.76
C TRP A 238 -38.53 49.19 5.24
N LEU A 239 -39.49 48.61 4.51
CA LEU A 239 -39.39 47.29 3.90
C LEU A 239 -38.36 47.28 2.77
N CYS A 240 -38.27 48.34 1.96
CA CYS A 240 -37.24 48.48 0.92
C CYS A 240 -35.82 48.57 1.51
N ILE A 241 -35.66 49.23 2.64
CA ILE A 241 -34.37 49.34 3.34
C ILE A 241 -33.98 48.00 3.96
N VAL A 242 -34.93 47.32 4.60
CA VAL A 242 -34.71 45.95 5.14
C VAL A 242 -34.38 44.98 4.01
N LEU A 243 -35.09 45.05 2.89
CA LEU A 243 -34.82 44.22 1.71
C LEU A 243 -33.39 44.44 1.20
N PHE A 244 -32.94 45.71 1.08
CA PHE A 244 -31.56 46.03 0.73
C PHE A 244 -30.54 45.42 1.71
N LEU A 245 -30.79 45.53 3.02
CA LEU A 245 -29.90 44.95 4.04
C LEU A 245 -29.84 43.42 3.96
N VAL A 246 -30.98 42.76 3.68
CA VAL A 246 -31.03 41.30 3.45
C VAL A 246 -30.27 40.94 2.17
N THR A 247 -30.43 41.69 1.09
CA THR A 247 -29.67 41.44 -0.15
C THR A 247 -28.17 41.68 0.04
N ALA A 248 -27.77 42.70 0.79
CA ALA A 248 -26.37 42.98 1.09
C ALA A 248 -25.72 41.90 1.97
N THR A 249 -26.44 41.39 2.97
CA THR A 249 -25.98 40.26 3.80
C THR A 249 -25.88 38.97 2.99
N VAL A 250 -26.86 38.67 2.13
CA VAL A 250 -26.79 37.54 1.19
C VAL A 250 -25.57 37.71 0.27
N ALA A 251 -25.40 38.86 -0.38
CA ALA A 251 -24.28 39.15 -1.26
C ALA A 251 -22.91 38.96 -0.57
N ALA A 252 -22.77 39.44 0.67
CA ALA A 252 -21.55 39.27 1.47
C ALA A 252 -21.29 37.78 1.83
N SER A 253 -22.35 37.01 2.08
CA SER A 253 -22.24 35.58 2.44
C SER A 253 -21.94 34.65 1.26
N LEU A 254 -22.16 35.10 0.01
CA LEU A 254 -22.05 34.24 -1.18
C LEU A 254 -20.64 33.67 -1.39
N VAL A 255 -19.61 34.48 -1.17
CA VAL A 255 -18.22 34.03 -1.31
C VAL A 255 -17.92 32.87 -0.35
N PHE A 256 -18.38 32.98 0.89
CA PHE A 256 -18.22 31.93 1.89
C PHE A 256 -19.05 30.69 1.56
N ALA A 257 -20.32 30.87 1.18
CA ALA A 257 -21.23 29.78 0.84
C ALA A 257 -20.70 28.96 -0.35
N LEU A 258 -20.27 29.62 -1.43
CA LEU A 258 -19.67 28.95 -2.59
C LEU A 258 -18.36 28.24 -2.25
N GLY A 259 -17.53 28.83 -1.38
CA GLY A 259 -16.30 28.18 -0.91
C GLY A 259 -16.55 26.90 -0.10
N ARG A 260 -17.73 26.73 0.51
CA ARG A 260 -18.12 25.52 1.25
C ARG A 260 -18.82 24.45 0.40
N VAL A 261 -19.22 24.78 -0.82
CA VAL A 261 -19.87 23.83 -1.75
C VAL A 261 -18.86 22.87 -2.39
N VAL A 262 -17.60 23.31 -2.53
CA VAL A 262 -16.53 22.50 -3.10
C VAL A 262 -15.75 21.85 -1.96
N ASP A 263 -15.87 20.55 -1.85
CA ASP A 263 -15.08 19.73 -0.95
C ASP A 263 -13.74 19.37 -1.60
N ILE A 264 -12.67 19.36 -0.81
CA ILE A 264 -11.32 19.03 -1.28
C ILE A 264 -10.82 17.87 -0.43
N ASN A 265 -10.87 16.67 -1.00
CA ASN A 265 -10.35 15.47 -0.37
C ASN A 265 -8.91 15.21 -0.84
N THR A 266 -8.04 14.77 0.07
CA THR A 266 -6.68 14.37 -0.28
C THR A 266 -6.55 12.86 -0.29
N ILE A 267 -5.89 12.32 -1.30
CA ILE A 267 -5.57 10.90 -1.40
C ILE A 267 -4.05 10.79 -1.60
N GLN A 268 -3.42 9.85 -0.89
CA GLN A 268 -2.04 9.47 -1.17
C GLN A 268 -2.03 8.55 -2.37
N GLN A 269 -1.31 8.95 -3.42
CA GLN A 269 -1.18 8.18 -4.64
C GLN A 269 0.28 7.79 -4.83
N THR A 270 0.51 6.49 -5.01
CA THR A 270 1.82 5.97 -5.39
C THR A 270 2.22 6.52 -6.75
N GLN A 271 3.46 6.97 -6.87
CA GLN A 271 4.02 7.50 -8.12
C GLN A 271 5.36 6.85 -8.43
N THR A 272 5.73 6.78 -9.70
CA THR A 272 7.01 6.20 -10.16
C THR A 272 7.76 7.14 -11.10
N LYS A 273 7.42 8.43 -11.10
CA LYS A 273 7.98 9.44 -12.02
C LYS A 273 9.21 10.11 -11.46
N GLU A 274 9.26 10.31 -10.15
CA GLU A 274 10.34 11.02 -9.48
C GLU A 274 10.92 10.18 -8.35
N TYR A 275 12.25 10.07 -8.29
CA TYR A 275 12.94 9.28 -7.28
C TYR A 275 14.13 10.00 -6.66
N TYR A 276 14.56 9.50 -5.51
CA TYR A 276 15.86 9.77 -4.93
C TYR A 276 16.57 8.44 -4.64
N GLU A 277 17.88 8.50 -4.45
CA GLU A 277 18.72 7.34 -4.19
C GLU A 277 18.85 7.12 -2.68
N ALA A 278 18.74 5.87 -2.23
CA ALA A 278 18.96 5.49 -0.83
C ALA A 278 19.69 4.14 -0.77
N ALA A 279 20.29 3.83 0.38
CA ALA A 279 20.94 2.54 0.63
C ALA A 279 19.97 1.57 1.30
N VAL A 280 20.00 0.30 0.88
CA VAL A 280 19.26 -0.81 1.51
C VAL A 280 20.19 -2.01 1.69
N ALA A 281 19.91 -2.90 2.65
CA ALA A 281 20.61 -4.17 2.69
C ALA A 281 20.11 -5.07 1.56
N GLY A 282 21.01 -5.39 0.63
CA GLY A 282 20.68 -6.19 -0.55
C GLY A 282 21.68 -7.30 -0.86
N ASP A 283 22.91 -7.22 -0.33
CA ASP A 283 23.99 -8.12 -0.69
C ASP A 283 24.73 -8.66 0.56
N ILE A 284 25.83 -9.38 0.36
CA ILE A 284 26.57 -10.09 1.42
C ILE A 284 28.04 -9.64 1.47
N THR A 285 28.52 -9.37 2.68
CA THR A 285 29.89 -8.96 2.99
C THR A 285 30.86 -10.14 3.04
N ALA A 286 32.18 -9.88 2.95
CA ALA A 286 33.21 -10.92 3.04
C ALA A 286 33.20 -11.67 4.39
N GLU A 287 32.92 -10.98 5.49
CA GLU A 287 32.82 -11.58 6.83
C GLU A 287 31.65 -12.56 6.93
N GLU A 288 30.52 -12.22 6.32
CA GLU A 288 29.33 -13.07 6.24
C GLU A 288 29.58 -14.32 5.40
N ILE A 289 30.31 -14.19 4.29
CA ILE A 289 30.72 -15.34 3.45
C ILE A 289 31.59 -16.30 4.25
N ALA A 290 32.54 -15.79 5.05
CA ALA A 290 33.37 -16.62 5.92
C ALA A 290 32.51 -17.36 6.97
N ARG A 291 31.57 -16.68 7.62
CA ARG A 291 30.63 -17.31 8.57
C ARG A 291 29.77 -18.39 7.92
N ALA A 292 29.20 -18.11 6.73
CA ALA A 292 28.41 -19.08 5.98
C ALA A 292 29.22 -20.35 5.67
N THR A 293 30.51 -20.17 5.31
CA THR A 293 31.43 -21.28 5.02
C THR A 293 31.69 -22.14 6.25
N THR A 294 31.90 -21.53 7.43
CA THR A 294 32.06 -22.25 8.70
C THR A 294 30.80 -23.05 9.02
N ILE A 295 29.63 -22.42 8.98
CA ILE A 295 28.34 -23.09 9.27
C ILE A 295 28.08 -24.24 8.29
N LEU A 296 28.37 -24.04 7.00
CA LEU A 296 28.21 -25.06 5.98
C LEU A 296 29.03 -26.32 6.31
N ASN A 297 30.33 -26.16 6.57
CA ASN A 297 31.24 -27.28 6.79
C ASN A 297 31.00 -27.98 8.13
N ASP A 298 30.71 -27.20 9.18
CA ASP A 298 30.60 -27.73 10.54
C ASP A 298 29.22 -28.30 10.84
N THR A 299 28.17 -27.87 10.14
CA THR A 299 26.79 -28.20 10.50
C THR A 299 25.90 -28.62 9.33
N LEU A 300 25.72 -27.76 8.31
CA LEU A 300 24.64 -27.95 7.33
C LEU A 300 24.93 -29.08 6.32
N SER A 301 26.19 -29.25 5.92
CA SER A 301 26.62 -30.31 5.01
C SER A 301 26.69 -31.69 5.68
N GLN A 302 26.63 -31.76 7.01
CA GLN A 302 26.75 -33.02 7.73
C GLN A 302 25.41 -33.77 7.75
N VAL A 303 25.36 -34.87 6.97
CA VAL A 303 24.20 -35.76 6.85
C VAL A 303 23.71 -36.28 8.21
N ARG A 304 24.59 -36.38 9.20
CA ARG A 304 24.26 -36.88 10.55
C ARG A 304 23.28 -36.00 11.32
N TYR A 305 23.25 -34.69 11.06
CA TYR A 305 22.50 -33.74 11.89
C TYR A 305 21.25 -33.18 11.21
N THR A 306 21.17 -33.14 9.87
CA THR A 306 20.07 -32.49 9.12
C THR A 306 19.69 -31.14 9.74
N TRP A 307 20.70 -30.36 10.12
CA TRP A 307 20.48 -29.14 10.89
C TRP A 307 19.96 -28.02 9.97
N THR A 308 19.22 -27.08 10.56
CA THR A 308 18.62 -25.93 9.88
C THR A 308 18.89 -24.71 10.74
N ILE A 309 19.11 -23.57 10.10
CA ILE A 309 19.49 -22.32 10.74
C ILE A 309 18.32 -21.80 11.60
N THR A 310 17.10 -21.87 11.06
CA THR A 310 15.86 -21.59 11.82
C THR A 310 15.20 -22.89 12.28
N PRO A 311 14.74 -23.01 13.54
CA PRO A 311 13.90 -24.12 13.96
C PRO A 311 12.50 -24.03 13.32
N LEU A 312 11.87 -25.18 13.03
CA LEU A 312 10.53 -25.24 12.41
C LEU A 312 9.46 -24.48 13.20
N SER A 313 9.57 -24.46 14.54
CA SER A 313 8.66 -23.74 15.44
C SER A 313 8.71 -22.22 15.26
N SER A 314 9.79 -21.69 14.69
CA SER A 314 9.98 -20.26 14.43
C SER A 314 9.54 -19.85 13.03
N ALA A 315 8.75 -20.66 12.32
CA ALA A 315 8.25 -20.37 10.96
C ALA A 315 7.55 -19.01 10.83
N GLN A 316 6.99 -18.44 11.90
CA GLN A 316 6.41 -17.09 11.91
C GLN A 316 7.44 -15.97 11.66
N HIS A 317 8.74 -16.24 11.87
CA HIS A 317 9.84 -15.27 11.73
C HIS A 317 10.51 -15.32 10.36
N VAL A 318 10.04 -16.20 9.48
CA VAL A 318 10.62 -16.46 8.16
C VAL A 318 9.76 -15.74 7.11
N PRO A 319 10.34 -15.15 6.04
CA PRO A 319 9.54 -14.33 5.14
C PRO A 319 8.56 -15.19 4.37
N THR A 320 7.38 -14.65 4.09
CA THR A 320 6.40 -15.34 3.26
C THR A 320 6.83 -15.33 1.80
N ASP A 321 6.48 -16.39 1.07
CA ASP A 321 6.67 -16.46 -0.39
C ASP A 321 5.84 -15.40 -1.12
N ARG A 322 6.47 -14.74 -2.09
CA ARG A 322 5.81 -13.92 -3.09
C ARG A 322 6.25 -14.34 -4.47
N TYR A 323 5.28 -14.49 -5.35
CA TYR A 323 5.56 -14.89 -6.72
C TYR A 323 4.95 -13.92 -7.72
N PHE A 324 5.63 -13.80 -8.86
CA PHE A 324 5.17 -13.08 -10.03
C PHE A 324 5.15 -14.01 -11.23
N TYR A 325 4.14 -13.86 -12.09
CA TYR A 325 4.07 -14.59 -13.34
C TYR A 325 4.76 -13.81 -14.46
N LEU A 326 5.61 -14.50 -15.22
CA LEU A 326 6.31 -13.94 -16.36
C LEU A 326 5.96 -14.76 -17.61
N ASN A 327 5.52 -14.07 -18.67
CA ASN A 327 5.27 -14.73 -19.95
C ASN A 327 6.57 -14.75 -20.77
N ARG A 328 7.13 -15.94 -21.00
CA ARG A 328 8.24 -16.14 -21.92
C ARG A 328 7.69 -16.52 -23.29
N THR A 329 7.91 -15.66 -24.29
CA THR A 329 7.56 -15.93 -25.68
C THR A 329 8.79 -16.39 -26.45
N GLU A 330 8.81 -17.66 -26.83
CA GLU A 330 9.83 -18.22 -27.72
C GLU A 330 9.29 -18.25 -29.15
N LYS A 331 10.14 -17.86 -30.10
CA LYS A 331 9.88 -18.01 -31.53
C LYS A 331 10.78 -19.11 -32.05
N ASP A 332 10.19 -20.27 -32.31
CA ASP A 332 10.89 -21.35 -33.00
C ASP A 332 10.23 -21.63 -34.34
N ALA A 333 10.99 -21.49 -35.43
CA ALA A 333 10.59 -21.83 -36.80
C ALA A 333 9.14 -21.47 -37.21
N ASN A 334 8.66 -20.27 -36.83
CA ASN A 334 7.30 -19.71 -37.04
C ASN A 334 6.22 -20.07 -36.01
N VAL A 335 6.51 -20.87 -34.99
CA VAL A 335 5.61 -21.13 -33.86
C VAL A 335 5.99 -20.20 -32.70
N ILE A 336 5.02 -19.40 -32.24
CA ILE A 336 5.17 -18.60 -31.03
C ILE A 336 4.68 -19.44 -29.86
N LYS A 337 5.61 -19.98 -29.07
CA LYS A 337 5.29 -20.69 -27.84
C LYS A 337 5.36 -19.69 -26.68
N THR A 338 4.22 -19.43 -26.03
CA THR A 338 4.19 -18.61 -24.82
C THR A 338 4.11 -19.54 -23.62
N THR A 339 5.15 -19.56 -22.80
CA THR A 339 5.16 -20.29 -21.52
C THR A 339 5.01 -19.30 -20.37
N ILE A 340 4.24 -19.68 -19.34
CA ILE A 340 4.08 -18.88 -18.14
C ILE A 340 5.08 -19.42 -17.11
N GLU A 341 6.04 -18.60 -16.76
CA GLU A 341 6.99 -18.86 -15.69
C GLU A 341 6.50 -18.24 -14.39
N THR A 342 6.83 -18.88 -13.27
CA THR A 342 6.58 -18.33 -11.93
C THR A 342 7.93 -18.05 -11.27
N ILE A 343 8.15 -16.80 -10.88
CA ILE A 343 9.38 -16.37 -10.20
C ILE A 343 9.02 -16.08 -8.75
N HIS A 344 9.71 -16.74 -7.84
CA HIS A 344 9.50 -16.69 -6.41
C HIS A 344 10.52 -15.79 -5.72
N PHE A 345 10.07 -15.05 -4.72
CA PHE A 345 10.83 -14.09 -3.93
C PHE A 345 10.49 -14.26 -2.44
N ALA A 346 11.50 -14.06 -1.60
CA ALA A 346 11.26 -13.78 -0.18
C ALA A 346 10.58 -12.41 -0.04
N GLU A 347 9.65 -12.21 0.90
CA GLU A 347 9.22 -10.85 1.25
C GLU A 347 10.34 -10.00 1.86
N THR A 348 10.20 -8.68 1.71
CA THR A 348 11.15 -7.72 2.30
C THR A 348 10.89 -7.55 3.80
N PHE A 349 11.96 -7.43 4.58
CA PHE A 349 11.87 -7.12 6.01
C PHE A 349 12.10 -5.65 6.30
N THR A 350 11.55 -5.16 7.41
CA THR A 350 11.79 -3.79 7.89
C THR A 350 13.26 -3.53 8.18
N SER A 351 14.01 -4.53 8.68
CA SER A 351 15.44 -4.41 8.97
C SER A 351 16.28 -4.18 7.70
N GLN A 352 15.84 -4.65 6.54
CA GLN A 352 16.55 -4.41 5.27
C GLN A 352 16.43 -2.95 4.81
N LEU A 353 15.38 -2.26 5.25
CA LEU A 353 15.07 -0.87 4.92
C LEU A 353 15.45 0.09 6.06
N ASP A 354 16.18 -0.35 7.10
CA ASP A 354 16.63 0.52 8.18
C ASP A 354 17.77 1.44 7.70
N PRO A 355 17.64 2.78 7.77
CA PRO A 355 18.69 3.70 7.35
C PRO A 355 19.94 3.67 8.24
N ASP A 356 19.83 3.24 9.50
CA ASP A 356 20.94 3.34 10.45
C ASP A 356 21.79 2.07 10.41
N HIS A 357 21.12 0.91 10.52
CA HIS A 357 21.73 -0.40 10.56
C HIS A 357 20.90 -1.38 9.72
N PRO A 358 21.05 -1.38 8.37
CA PRO A 358 20.32 -2.32 7.52
C PRO A 358 20.97 -3.70 7.56
N PHE A 359 20.16 -4.75 7.73
CA PHE A 359 20.63 -6.13 7.75
C PHE A 359 19.55 -7.15 7.34
N GLY A 360 20.01 -8.28 6.79
CA GLY A 360 19.19 -9.44 6.42
C GLY A 360 19.59 -10.74 7.12
N PHE A 361 18.98 -11.84 6.70
CA PHE A 361 19.20 -13.18 7.26
C PHE A 361 20.57 -13.77 6.86
N GLY A 362 21.15 -13.28 5.77
CA GLY A 362 22.49 -13.64 5.30
C GLY A 362 23.63 -13.18 6.22
N THR A 363 23.32 -12.51 7.33
CA THR A 363 24.28 -12.28 8.43
C THR A 363 24.69 -13.57 9.14
N PHE A 364 23.83 -14.60 9.06
CA PHE A 364 23.91 -15.87 9.81
C PHE A 364 24.00 -15.68 11.34
N GLN A 365 23.41 -14.60 11.84
CA GLN A 365 23.32 -14.28 13.28
C GLN A 365 21.95 -14.69 13.86
N ASN A 366 21.81 -14.64 15.19
CA ASN A 366 20.62 -15.13 15.89
C ASN A 366 19.35 -14.34 15.51
N GLN A 367 18.33 -15.06 15.02
CA GLN A 367 17.17 -14.52 14.30
C GLN A 367 16.17 -13.74 15.14
N SER A 368 16.22 -13.87 16.47
CA SER A 368 15.41 -13.03 17.37
C SER A 368 15.71 -11.55 17.19
N GLN A 369 16.89 -11.20 16.66
CA GLN A 369 17.29 -9.83 16.34
C GLN A 369 16.83 -9.40 14.93
N THR A 370 16.73 -10.33 13.98
CA THR A 370 16.41 -10.06 12.55
C THR A 370 14.94 -9.88 12.24
N ALA A 371 14.05 -10.55 12.98
CA ALA A 371 12.60 -10.45 12.78
C ALA A 371 11.94 -9.19 13.41
N GLY A 372 12.73 -8.23 13.90
CA GLY A 372 12.21 -6.97 14.45
C GLY A 372 11.46 -7.09 15.78
N LEU A 373 11.65 -8.18 16.53
CA LEU A 373 10.99 -8.40 17.83
C LEU A 373 11.63 -7.63 18.99
N THR A 374 12.83 -7.08 18.84
CA THR A 374 13.39 -6.10 19.78
C THR A 374 12.83 -4.72 19.47
N LEU A 375 11.55 -4.54 19.78
CA LEU A 375 10.84 -3.26 19.75
C LEU A 375 11.33 -2.26 20.83
N SER A 376 12.31 -2.64 21.64
CA SER A 376 12.79 -1.85 22.78
C SER A 376 13.64 -0.63 22.40
N ASP A 377 14.22 -0.58 21.20
CA ASP A 377 15.09 0.55 20.79
C ASP A 377 14.51 1.43 19.67
N ALA A 378 13.51 0.96 18.93
CA ALA A 378 12.84 1.76 17.88
C ALA A 378 12.04 2.97 18.43
N GLY A 379 11.79 3.01 19.75
CA GLY A 379 11.09 4.11 20.41
C GLY A 379 11.99 5.25 20.90
N LYS A 380 13.32 5.12 20.86
CA LYS A 380 14.24 6.09 21.48
C LYS A 380 15.06 6.94 20.50
N SER A 381 15.07 6.64 19.20
CA SER A 381 15.77 7.43 18.18
C SER A 381 14.87 8.38 17.36
N ALA A 382 13.68 8.72 17.85
CA ALA A 382 12.94 9.90 17.39
C ALA A 382 13.50 11.22 17.98
N GLY A 383 14.77 11.22 18.37
CA GLY A 383 15.48 12.38 18.89
C GLY A 383 16.24 13.09 17.77
N LEU A 384 15.70 14.23 17.34
CA LEU A 384 16.26 15.44 16.69
C LEU A 384 17.53 15.43 15.79
N ASP A 385 18.30 14.36 15.69
CA ASP A 385 19.48 14.24 14.82
C ASP A 385 19.23 13.18 13.74
N ALA A 386 18.12 13.32 13.00
CA ALA A 386 17.96 12.60 11.74
C ALA A 386 19.12 13.01 10.83
N GLY A 387 20.07 12.09 10.65
CA GLY A 387 21.20 12.24 9.76
C GLY A 387 20.75 12.83 8.43
N LYS A 388 21.54 13.78 7.94
CA LYS A 388 21.26 14.68 6.82
C LYS A 388 21.31 13.95 5.46
N GLY A 389 20.63 12.81 5.34
CA GLY A 389 20.60 11.95 4.17
C GLY A 389 19.21 11.34 3.91
N PRO A 390 18.95 10.89 2.68
CA PRO A 390 17.68 10.28 2.29
C PRO A 390 17.42 8.97 3.05
N THR A 391 16.37 8.93 3.88
CA THR A 391 15.99 7.72 4.62
C THR A 391 14.90 6.92 3.91
N THR A 392 15.00 5.60 3.95
CA THR A 392 14.02 4.59 3.47
C THR A 392 12.91 4.32 4.49
N LYS A 393 13.02 4.86 5.71
CA LYS A 393 12.07 4.71 6.83
C LYS A 393 10.75 5.46 6.61
N ALA A 394 10.67 6.38 5.66
CA ALA A 394 9.47 7.18 5.47
C ALA A 394 8.31 6.32 4.93
N VAL A 395 7.21 6.31 5.69
CA VAL A 395 5.96 5.62 5.39
C VAL A 395 5.37 6.13 4.08
N GLY A 396 4.84 5.23 3.25
CA GLY A 396 4.17 5.62 2.00
C GLY A 396 5.16 5.93 0.88
N GLN A 397 6.04 4.96 0.61
CA GLN A 397 7.06 5.05 -0.43
C GLN A 397 7.28 3.69 -1.07
N ILE A 398 7.61 3.69 -2.36
CA ILE A 398 8.06 2.51 -3.08
C ILE A 398 9.57 2.53 -3.13
N ALA A 399 10.23 1.51 -2.59
CA ALA A 399 11.64 1.27 -2.80
C ALA A 399 11.82 0.25 -3.94
N ARG A 400 12.72 0.55 -4.87
CA ARG A 400 13.07 -0.30 -6.01
C ARG A 400 14.55 -0.62 -5.97
N TRP A 401 14.89 -1.90 -5.90
CA TRP A 401 16.28 -2.36 -5.87
C TRP A 401 16.37 -3.81 -6.40
N PRO A 402 17.57 -4.29 -6.77
CA PRO A 402 17.74 -5.66 -7.23
C PRO A 402 17.67 -6.66 -6.07
N ARG A 403 17.02 -7.79 -6.30
CA ARG A 403 16.76 -8.86 -5.34
C ARG A 403 16.91 -10.22 -6.01
N TRP A 404 17.29 -11.23 -5.22
CA TRP A 404 17.34 -12.61 -5.69
C TRP A 404 15.94 -13.21 -5.81
N GLY A 405 15.61 -13.73 -6.99
CA GLY A 405 14.41 -14.52 -7.26
C GLY A 405 14.79 -15.93 -7.71
N SER A 406 14.00 -16.93 -7.32
CA SER A 406 14.17 -18.32 -7.73
C SER A 406 13.09 -18.73 -8.73
N ARG A 407 13.48 -19.44 -9.78
CA ARG A 407 12.57 -20.18 -10.66
C ARG A 407 12.98 -21.65 -10.65
N ILE A 408 11.98 -22.52 -10.53
CA ILE A 408 12.19 -23.97 -10.45
C ILE A 408 11.28 -24.65 -11.45
N GLY A 409 11.86 -25.48 -12.30
CA GLY A 409 11.14 -26.38 -13.18
C GLY A 409 11.48 -27.81 -12.82
N CYS A 410 10.48 -28.70 -12.80
CA CYS A 410 10.69 -30.12 -12.53
C CYS A 410 10.02 -30.96 -13.61
N GLN A 411 10.61 -32.13 -13.88
CA GLN A 411 10.04 -33.18 -14.72
C GLN A 411 10.29 -34.55 -14.10
N VAL A 412 9.34 -35.45 -14.29
CA VAL A 412 9.49 -36.86 -13.89
C VAL A 412 10.48 -37.53 -14.84
N ILE A 413 11.38 -38.36 -14.30
CA ILE A 413 12.31 -39.15 -15.13
C ILE A 413 11.51 -40.28 -15.78
N GLU A 414 11.49 -40.31 -17.13
CA GLU A 414 10.83 -41.35 -17.92
C GLU A 414 11.60 -42.67 -17.86
N ASP A 415 10.89 -43.80 -18.02
CA ASP A 415 11.45 -45.15 -18.05
C ASP A 415 12.37 -45.46 -16.87
N LEU A 416 11.97 -45.06 -15.65
CA LEU A 416 12.79 -45.16 -14.45
C LEU A 416 13.36 -46.57 -14.20
N GLY A 417 12.67 -47.63 -14.64
CA GLY A 417 13.14 -49.02 -14.52
C GLY A 417 14.43 -49.32 -15.30
N ARG A 418 14.74 -48.55 -16.35
CA ARG A 418 16.02 -48.64 -17.09
C ARG A 418 17.17 -47.94 -16.35
N TYR A 419 16.85 -47.03 -15.43
CA TYR A 419 17.78 -46.05 -14.86
C TYR A 419 17.91 -46.14 -13.33
N LEU A 420 17.14 -47.01 -12.67
CA LEU A 420 17.12 -47.15 -11.22
C LEU A 420 17.49 -48.58 -10.82
N THR A 421 18.40 -48.71 -9.85
CA THR A 421 18.57 -49.93 -9.05
C THR A 421 17.89 -49.71 -7.70
N PRO A 422 16.67 -50.24 -7.49
CA PRO A 422 15.84 -49.91 -6.32
C PRO A 422 16.44 -50.33 -4.98
N HIS A 423 17.16 -51.45 -4.97
CA HIS A 423 17.82 -51.97 -3.78
C HIS A 423 18.99 -52.85 -4.17
N SER A 424 20.18 -52.50 -3.68
CA SER A 424 21.37 -53.35 -3.78
C SER A 424 21.61 -54.08 -2.46
N ARG A 425 21.62 -55.42 -2.49
CA ARG A 425 21.76 -56.26 -1.29
C ARG A 425 23.11 -56.14 -0.58
N PRO A 426 24.27 -56.07 -1.27
CA PRO A 426 25.57 -55.99 -0.59
C PRO A 426 25.74 -54.69 0.21
N ALA A 427 25.36 -53.53 -0.35
CA ALA A 427 25.54 -52.24 0.32
C ALA A 427 24.29 -51.64 0.96
N ASN A 428 23.10 -52.21 0.75
CA ASN A 428 21.81 -51.66 1.20
C ASN A 428 21.57 -50.21 0.69
N MET A 429 21.72 -50.03 -0.62
CA MET A 429 21.69 -48.74 -1.30
C MET A 429 20.71 -48.75 -2.48
N THR A 430 20.07 -47.60 -2.70
CA THR A 430 19.37 -47.27 -3.94
C THR A 430 20.31 -46.46 -4.86
N TYR A 431 20.38 -46.79 -6.15
CA TYR A 431 21.16 -46.05 -7.15
C TYR A 431 20.27 -45.54 -8.29
N LEU A 432 20.45 -44.28 -8.67
CA LEU A 432 19.75 -43.63 -9.79
C LEU A 432 20.77 -43.07 -10.79
N PHE A 433 20.54 -43.35 -12.06
CA PHE A 433 21.34 -42.91 -13.19
C PHE A 433 20.50 -41.98 -14.08
N VAL A 434 20.69 -40.66 -13.98
CA VAL A 434 19.88 -39.69 -14.70
C VAL A 434 20.37 -39.56 -16.15
N PRO A 435 19.50 -39.77 -17.16
CA PRO A 435 19.92 -39.70 -18.56
C PRO A 435 20.12 -38.27 -19.06
N TRP A 436 21.03 -38.11 -20.04
CA TRP A 436 21.25 -36.83 -20.75
C TRP A 436 19.97 -36.25 -21.32
N LYS A 437 19.14 -37.09 -21.93
CA LYS A 437 17.83 -36.71 -22.47
C LYS A 437 16.91 -36.03 -21.43
N ALA A 438 16.96 -36.45 -20.17
CA ALA A 438 16.16 -35.83 -19.11
C ALA A 438 16.71 -34.45 -18.72
N VAL A 439 18.04 -34.31 -18.67
CA VAL A 439 18.71 -33.02 -18.43
C VAL A 439 18.40 -32.03 -19.56
N ASP A 440 18.58 -32.43 -20.82
CA ASP A 440 18.33 -31.55 -21.96
C ASP A 440 16.88 -31.06 -22.01
N ARG A 441 15.93 -31.98 -21.78
CA ARG A 441 14.51 -31.64 -21.82
C ARG A 441 14.10 -30.65 -20.72
N ILE A 442 14.66 -30.76 -19.52
CA ILE A 442 14.32 -29.82 -18.43
C ILE A 442 14.97 -28.45 -18.64
N PHE A 443 16.19 -28.39 -19.19
CA PHE A 443 16.84 -27.13 -19.55
C PHE A 443 16.09 -26.42 -20.68
N GLU A 444 15.70 -27.15 -21.72
CA GLU A 444 14.85 -26.63 -22.81
C GLU A 444 13.51 -26.10 -22.27
N TYR A 445 12.85 -26.84 -21.37
CA TYR A 445 11.62 -26.40 -20.71
C TYR A 445 11.82 -25.07 -19.96
N MET A 446 12.93 -24.93 -19.24
CA MET A 446 13.31 -23.73 -18.50
C MET A 446 13.87 -22.59 -19.39
N GLY A 447 14.00 -22.82 -20.69
CA GLY A 447 14.57 -21.83 -21.63
C GLY A 447 16.02 -21.52 -21.30
N LEU A 448 16.75 -22.53 -20.85
CA LEU A 448 18.16 -22.48 -20.47
C LEU A 448 19.00 -23.28 -21.46
N ASP A 449 20.24 -22.85 -21.68
CA ASP A 449 21.18 -23.62 -22.49
C ASP A 449 21.59 -24.90 -21.75
N SER A 450 21.46 -26.04 -22.43
CA SER A 450 21.90 -27.33 -21.89
C SER A 450 23.39 -27.29 -21.50
N PRO A 451 23.76 -27.77 -20.31
CA PRO A 451 25.15 -27.81 -19.90
C PRO A 451 25.96 -28.83 -20.73
N PRO A 452 27.17 -28.48 -21.19
CA PRO A 452 28.01 -29.42 -21.93
C PRO A 452 28.50 -30.55 -21.02
N ALA A 453 28.77 -31.72 -21.61
CA ALA A 453 29.31 -32.89 -20.89
C ALA A 453 30.56 -32.60 -20.04
N ALA A 454 31.39 -31.64 -20.45
CA ALA A 454 32.58 -31.21 -19.72
C ALA A 454 32.28 -30.60 -18.33
N LYS A 455 31.04 -30.13 -18.07
CA LYS A 455 30.64 -29.62 -16.75
C LYS A 455 30.32 -30.73 -15.75
N PHE A 456 30.16 -31.98 -16.21
CA PHE A 456 29.86 -33.12 -15.35
C PHE A 456 31.09 -34.01 -15.19
N ARG A 457 31.10 -34.76 -14.08
CA ARG A 457 32.14 -35.77 -13.88
C ARG A 457 31.90 -36.93 -14.86
N PRO A 458 32.97 -37.55 -15.40
CA PRO A 458 32.82 -38.75 -16.21
C PRO A 458 32.02 -39.83 -15.47
N VAL A 459 31.04 -40.41 -16.16
CA VAL A 459 30.20 -41.47 -15.61
C VAL A 459 31.01 -42.77 -15.59
N ASN A 460 31.05 -43.41 -14.42
CA ASN A 460 31.60 -44.75 -14.23
C ASN A 460 30.74 -45.44 -13.16
N PHE A 461 29.95 -46.44 -13.57
CA PHE A 461 29.04 -47.13 -12.67
C PHE A 461 29.79 -47.87 -11.58
N THR A 462 30.80 -48.67 -11.97
CA THR A 462 31.56 -49.49 -11.03
C THR A 462 32.33 -48.66 -10.00
N GLY A 463 32.86 -47.50 -10.40
CA GLY A 463 33.56 -46.58 -9.49
C GLY A 463 32.62 -45.77 -8.59
N PHE A 464 31.33 -45.68 -8.93
CA PHE A 464 30.34 -44.92 -8.16
C PHE A 464 29.61 -45.77 -7.13
N MET A 465 29.36 -47.04 -7.44
CA MET A 465 28.67 -47.98 -6.56
C MET A 465 29.53 -48.39 -5.36
N GLU A 466 28.88 -48.75 -4.24
CA GLU A 466 29.56 -49.11 -2.99
C GLU A 466 29.92 -50.61 -2.95
N GLY A 467 31.14 -50.91 -2.54
CA GLY A 467 31.61 -52.28 -2.33
C GLY A 467 31.60 -53.13 -3.60
N GLU A 468 30.96 -54.30 -3.53
CA GLU A 468 30.86 -55.26 -4.64
C GLU A 468 29.56 -55.10 -5.46
N ASP A 469 28.84 -54.00 -5.26
CA ASP A 469 27.61 -53.71 -6.00
C ASP A 469 27.87 -53.63 -7.51
N ARG A 470 26.92 -54.14 -8.29
CA ARG A 470 26.93 -54.10 -9.76
C ARG A 470 25.70 -53.38 -10.28
N PRO A 471 25.81 -52.58 -11.35
CA PRO A 471 24.67 -51.86 -11.91
C PRO A 471 23.65 -52.88 -12.40
N ASN A 472 22.46 -52.87 -11.79
CA ASN A 472 21.33 -53.71 -12.21
C ASN A 472 20.38 -52.89 -13.09
N VAL A 473 20.96 -52.22 -14.09
CA VAL A 473 20.26 -51.32 -15.00
C VAL A 473 20.62 -51.66 -16.44
N THR A 474 19.70 -51.38 -17.37
CA THR A 474 19.92 -51.58 -18.82
C THR A 474 20.48 -50.33 -19.50
N ALA A 475 20.63 -49.22 -18.78
CA ALA A 475 21.28 -48.00 -19.26
C ALA A 475 22.78 -48.19 -19.52
N GLN A 476 23.31 -47.50 -20.54
CA GLN A 476 24.75 -47.43 -20.80
C GLN A 476 25.34 -46.17 -20.14
N GLU A 477 26.62 -46.20 -19.78
CA GLU A 477 27.31 -45.05 -19.15
C GLU A 477 27.30 -43.79 -20.03
N SER A 478 27.35 -43.96 -21.36
CA SER A 478 27.31 -42.85 -22.34
C SER A 478 25.97 -42.12 -22.38
N GLU A 479 24.88 -42.76 -21.96
CA GLU A 479 23.54 -42.18 -21.96
C GLU A 479 23.25 -41.39 -20.67
N VAL A 480 24.08 -41.55 -19.65
CA VAL A 480 23.88 -41.00 -18.30
C VAL A 480 24.65 -39.70 -18.14
N ALA A 481 24.01 -38.70 -17.54
CA ALA A 481 24.60 -37.40 -17.22
C ALA A 481 25.03 -37.32 -15.76
N LEU A 482 24.18 -37.82 -14.85
CA LEU A 482 24.36 -37.71 -13.40
C LEU A 482 24.07 -39.04 -12.72
N MET A 483 24.77 -39.29 -11.62
CA MET A 483 24.53 -40.47 -10.78
C MET A 483 24.25 -40.03 -9.35
N SER A 484 23.29 -40.66 -8.69
CA SER A 484 22.98 -40.41 -7.29
C SER A 484 22.72 -41.73 -6.56
N LYS A 485 23.07 -41.75 -5.28
CA LYS A 485 22.93 -42.94 -4.44
C LYS A 485 22.47 -42.53 -3.05
N TRP A 486 21.62 -43.36 -2.45
CA TRP A 486 21.08 -43.12 -1.12
C TRP A 486 21.00 -44.42 -0.34
N TRP A 487 21.24 -44.32 0.96
CA TRP A 487 21.05 -45.44 1.88
C TRP A 487 19.57 -45.82 1.97
N ASP A 488 19.31 -47.11 2.09
CA ASP A 488 17.98 -47.65 2.37
C ASP A 488 17.76 -47.63 3.90
N ASN A 489 17.61 -46.42 4.42
CA ASN A 489 17.42 -46.11 5.84
C ASN A 489 15.95 -45.88 6.22
N GLY A 490 15.01 -46.32 5.38
CA GLY A 490 13.58 -46.16 5.61
C GLY A 490 13.03 -44.75 5.38
N VAL A 491 13.82 -43.80 4.85
CA VAL A 491 13.31 -42.45 4.56
C VAL A 491 12.50 -42.41 3.26
N THR A 492 11.47 -41.57 3.26
CA THR A 492 10.44 -41.58 2.21
C THR A 492 10.78 -40.75 0.99
N HIS A 493 11.62 -39.75 1.16
CA HIS A 493 12.08 -38.92 0.07
C HIS A 493 13.55 -38.58 0.27
N SER A 494 14.26 -38.30 -0.81
CA SER A 494 15.68 -38.02 -0.76
C SER A 494 16.06 -37.03 -1.85
N PHE A 495 16.98 -36.14 -1.50
CA PHE A 495 17.50 -35.12 -2.39
C PHE A 495 18.95 -35.45 -2.73
N SER A 496 19.33 -35.12 -3.96
CA SER A 496 20.71 -35.00 -4.40
C SER A 496 20.77 -33.81 -5.34
N TRP A 497 21.87 -33.05 -5.34
CA TRP A 497 21.95 -31.83 -6.12
C TRP A 497 23.35 -31.62 -6.70
N PHE A 498 23.40 -30.92 -7.83
CA PHE A 498 24.60 -30.69 -8.62
C PHE A 498 24.63 -29.23 -9.12
N PRO A 499 25.64 -28.41 -8.74
CA PRO A 499 25.78 -27.06 -9.26
C PRO A 499 26.25 -27.08 -10.72
N VAL A 500 25.50 -26.42 -11.61
CA VAL A 500 25.85 -26.26 -13.03
C VAL A 500 26.51 -24.89 -13.29
N ASN A 501 26.07 -23.86 -12.57
CA ASN A 501 26.72 -22.56 -12.49
C ASN A 501 26.86 -22.17 -11.01
N GLN A 502 28.11 -21.94 -10.58
CA GLN A 502 28.44 -21.51 -9.22
C GLN A 502 28.37 -19.98 -9.03
N GLY A 503 27.94 -19.25 -10.06
CA GLY A 503 27.70 -17.82 -10.05
C GLY A 503 28.93 -16.97 -10.30
N GLU A 504 29.92 -17.53 -11.01
CA GLU A 504 31.17 -16.86 -11.39
C GLU A 504 30.92 -15.62 -12.26
N ASP A 505 29.85 -15.61 -13.04
CA ASP A 505 29.44 -14.52 -13.93
C ASP A 505 28.69 -13.39 -13.22
N GLY A 506 28.44 -13.52 -11.92
CA GLY A 506 27.78 -12.48 -11.11
C GLY A 506 26.26 -12.40 -11.29
N ASN A 507 25.66 -13.19 -12.19
CA ASN A 507 24.24 -13.08 -12.53
C ASN A 507 23.31 -13.99 -11.73
N GLY A 508 23.83 -14.95 -10.97
CA GLY A 508 23.02 -15.92 -10.24
C GLY A 508 23.62 -17.32 -10.20
N TRP A 509 22.83 -18.30 -9.80
CA TRP A 509 23.22 -19.70 -9.69
C TRP A 509 22.26 -20.59 -10.47
N VAL A 510 22.79 -21.69 -10.99
CA VAL A 510 21.99 -22.75 -11.63
C VAL A 510 22.39 -24.08 -11.03
N SER A 511 21.42 -24.83 -10.51
CA SER A 511 21.63 -26.15 -9.96
C SER A 511 20.62 -27.14 -10.51
N ILE A 512 21.04 -28.39 -10.61
CA ILE A 512 20.18 -29.54 -10.90
C ILE A 512 19.90 -30.23 -9.58
N GLU A 513 18.65 -30.59 -9.36
CA GLU A 513 18.21 -31.36 -8.22
C GLU A 513 17.50 -32.62 -8.65
N ILE A 514 17.71 -33.65 -7.85
CA ILE A 514 17.11 -34.96 -8.04
C ILE A 514 16.31 -35.25 -6.78
N VAL A 515 15.01 -35.45 -6.98
CA VAL A 515 14.06 -35.80 -5.93
C VAL A 515 13.64 -37.24 -6.15
N MET A 516 13.96 -38.11 -5.19
CA MET A 516 13.53 -39.50 -5.20
C MET A 516 12.48 -39.72 -4.11
N VAL A 517 11.38 -40.36 -4.45
CA VAL A 517 10.31 -40.76 -3.53
C VAL A 517 10.31 -42.29 -3.41
N ARG A 518 10.26 -42.76 -2.17
CA ARG A 518 10.28 -44.17 -1.76
C ARG A 518 9.17 -44.38 -0.75
N LEU A 519 8.09 -45.05 -1.15
CA LEU A 519 6.92 -45.24 -0.28
C LEU A 519 6.53 -46.70 -0.22
N ASN A 520 6.16 -47.17 0.95
CA ASN A 520 5.58 -48.50 1.10
C ASN A 520 4.15 -48.49 0.54
N GLU A 521 3.88 -49.38 -0.41
CA GLU A 521 2.59 -49.50 -1.11
C GLU A 521 1.42 -49.75 -0.14
N SER A 522 1.68 -50.38 1.01
CA SER A 522 0.65 -50.60 2.03
C SER A 522 0.11 -49.32 2.69
N TYR A 523 0.84 -48.20 2.58
CA TYR A 523 0.43 -46.92 3.15
C TYR A 523 -0.11 -45.93 2.11
N THR A 524 -0.17 -46.31 0.84
CA THR A 524 -0.63 -45.42 -0.25
C THR A 524 -2.06 -45.72 -0.66
N ALA A 525 -2.62 -44.87 -1.53
CA ALA A 525 -3.99 -45.03 -1.98
C ALA A 525 -4.14 -46.36 -2.75
N PRO A 526 -5.32 -47.01 -2.73
CA PRO A 526 -5.53 -48.27 -3.46
C PRO A 526 -5.24 -48.21 -4.97
N ASN A 527 -5.29 -47.01 -5.55
CA ASN A 527 -5.02 -46.75 -6.96
C ASN A 527 -3.66 -46.04 -7.19
N SER A 528 -2.73 -46.13 -6.23
CA SER A 528 -1.40 -45.54 -6.40
C SER A 528 -0.60 -46.29 -7.47
N SER A 529 0.13 -45.55 -8.29
CA SER A 529 1.00 -46.10 -9.32
C SER A 529 2.40 -45.52 -9.20
N PHE A 530 3.37 -46.39 -9.01
CA PHE A 530 4.80 -46.05 -9.05
C PHE A 530 5.43 -46.54 -10.34
N GLN A 531 6.47 -45.84 -10.80
CA GLN A 531 7.20 -46.25 -12.00
C GLN A 531 8.01 -47.53 -11.80
N VAL A 532 8.59 -47.72 -10.62
CA VAL A 532 9.39 -48.90 -10.29
C VAL A 532 9.01 -49.41 -8.90
N TYR A 533 9.07 -50.73 -8.72
CA TYR A 533 8.87 -51.36 -7.42
C TYR A 533 10.13 -52.12 -7.01
N GLY A 534 10.53 -51.96 -5.76
CA GLY A 534 11.56 -52.76 -5.11
C GLY A 534 10.97 -53.58 -3.98
N GLU A 535 11.60 -54.72 -3.68
CA GLU A 535 11.28 -55.53 -2.50
C GLU A 535 12.35 -55.31 -1.43
N LEU A 536 11.96 -54.82 -0.26
CA LEU A 536 12.81 -54.78 0.92
C LEU A 536 12.33 -55.81 1.95
N GLY A 537 13.27 -56.48 2.62
CA GLY A 537 13.02 -57.48 3.66
C GLY A 537 13.30 -58.93 3.25
N ASN A 538 13.22 -59.83 4.24
CA ASN A 538 13.39 -61.27 4.04
C ASN A 538 12.19 -61.87 3.30
N ARG A 539 12.32 -63.09 2.78
CA ARG A 539 11.28 -63.78 1.98
C ARG A 539 9.89 -63.84 2.66
N GLU A 540 9.85 -63.78 3.99
CA GLU A 540 8.64 -63.82 4.82
C GLU A 540 8.03 -62.44 5.13
N ASN A 541 8.85 -61.37 5.12
CA ASN A 541 8.44 -59.99 5.45
C ASN A 541 8.78 -59.03 4.31
N ARG A 542 8.41 -59.37 3.07
CA ARG A 542 8.67 -58.53 1.90
C ARG A 542 7.72 -57.34 1.91
N THR A 543 8.24 -56.16 2.19
CA THR A 543 7.53 -54.91 1.95
C THR A 543 7.80 -54.45 0.53
N ARG A 544 6.74 -54.22 -0.23
CA ARG A 544 6.82 -53.67 -1.58
C ARG A 544 6.92 -52.15 -1.49
N ILE A 545 8.05 -51.61 -1.93
CA ILE A 545 8.35 -50.19 -1.93
C ILE A 545 8.23 -49.67 -3.36
N GLY A 546 7.39 -48.67 -3.54
CA GLY A 546 7.25 -47.92 -4.79
C GLY A 546 8.27 -46.80 -4.88
N PHE A 547 8.83 -46.62 -6.09
CA PHE A 547 9.85 -45.63 -6.40
C PHE A 547 9.38 -44.72 -7.53
N ASP A 548 9.45 -43.42 -7.29
CA ASP A 548 9.32 -42.39 -8.31
C ASP A 548 10.50 -41.42 -8.21
N ALA A 549 10.92 -40.83 -9.32
CA ALA A 549 11.99 -39.85 -9.35
C ALA A 549 11.67 -38.68 -10.28
N ALA A 550 12.05 -37.48 -9.87
CA ALA A 550 12.00 -36.28 -10.67
C ALA A 550 13.36 -35.58 -10.71
N ILE A 551 13.64 -34.95 -11.85
CA ILE A 551 14.73 -34.01 -12.02
C ILE A 551 14.16 -32.60 -12.01
N CYS A 552 14.78 -31.71 -11.25
CA CYS A 552 14.44 -30.31 -11.16
C CYS A 552 15.65 -29.46 -11.54
N VAL A 553 15.40 -28.30 -12.14
CA VAL A 553 16.41 -27.26 -12.36
C VAL A 553 15.96 -26.04 -11.58
N GLU A 554 16.83 -25.57 -10.68
CA GLU A 554 16.69 -24.30 -9.98
C GLU A 554 17.61 -23.27 -10.64
N GLU A 555 17.05 -22.14 -11.06
CA GLU A 555 17.82 -20.94 -11.35
C GLU A 555 17.47 -19.87 -10.33
N VAL A 556 18.49 -19.39 -9.61
CA VAL A 556 18.39 -18.20 -8.76
C VAL A 556 19.07 -17.05 -9.49
N ARG A 557 18.32 -15.99 -9.80
CA ARG A 557 18.80 -14.85 -10.59
C ARG A 557 18.42 -13.51 -9.96
N GLY A 558 19.17 -12.46 -10.29
CA GLY A 558 18.84 -11.08 -9.89
C GLY A 558 17.70 -10.47 -10.70
N TYR A 559 16.74 -9.86 -10.00
CA TYR A 559 15.63 -9.12 -10.57
C TYR A 559 15.39 -7.80 -9.83
N VAL A 560 14.93 -6.77 -10.52
CA VAL A 560 14.53 -5.51 -9.89
C VAL A 560 13.05 -5.54 -9.53
N VAL A 561 12.76 -5.31 -8.25
CA VAL A 561 11.41 -5.41 -7.68
C VAL A 561 11.05 -4.12 -6.95
N ASP A 562 9.79 -3.69 -7.06
CA ASP A 562 9.21 -2.65 -6.24
C ASP A 562 8.69 -3.26 -4.93
N ALA A 563 9.11 -2.72 -3.79
CA ALA A 563 8.48 -3.00 -2.50
C ALA A 563 7.91 -1.72 -1.90
N TYR A 564 6.69 -1.80 -1.38
CA TYR A 564 6.02 -0.69 -0.74
C TYR A 564 6.21 -0.73 0.77
N ASN A 565 6.69 0.39 1.31
CA ASN A 565 6.82 0.58 2.74
C ASN A 565 5.47 1.03 3.33
N SER A 566 4.53 0.09 3.50
CA SER A 566 3.25 0.33 4.18
C SER A 566 3.43 0.26 5.70
N MET A 567 3.95 1.31 6.32
CA MET A 567 3.81 1.47 7.77
C MET A 567 2.46 2.15 8.09
N CYS A 568 1.33 1.47 7.87
CA CYS A 568 0.06 1.98 8.39
C CYS A 568 0.01 1.71 9.91
N PRO A 569 -0.12 2.74 10.78
CA PRO A 569 -0.04 2.57 12.23
C PRO A 569 -1.29 1.91 12.87
N ILE A 570 -2.28 1.49 12.08
CA ILE A 570 -3.61 1.11 12.60
C ILE A 570 -3.76 -0.41 12.81
N TRP A 571 -2.89 -1.27 12.25
CA TRP A 571 -2.96 -2.73 12.42
C TRP A 571 -1.62 -3.30 12.90
N VAL A 572 -1.55 -3.57 14.20
CA VAL A 572 -0.33 -3.89 14.97
C VAL A 572 0.36 -5.19 14.54
N GLU A 573 -0.31 -6.09 13.81
CA GLU A 573 0.14 -7.47 13.59
C GLU A 573 0.84 -7.77 12.26
N ARG A 574 0.88 -6.86 11.27
CA ARG A 574 1.61 -7.10 10.00
C ARG A 574 2.36 -5.87 9.51
N ARG A 575 3.48 -5.58 10.19
CA ARG A 575 4.38 -4.46 9.91
C ARG A 575 5.48 -4.85 8.91
N PHE A 576 5.14 -5.38 7.74
CA PHE A 576 6.14 -5.82 6.76
C PHE A 576 5.99 -5.05 5.44
N PRO A 577 7.09 -4.54 4.85
CA PRO A 577 7.07 -4.06 3.49
C PRO A 577 6.54 -5.14 2.55
N VAL A 578 5.78 -4.75 1.53
CA VAL A 578 5.14 -5.70 0.61
C VAL A 578 5.70 -5.52 -0.79
N SER A 579 6.16 -6.61 -1.38
CA SER A 579 6.58 -6.64 -2.78
C SER A 579 5.37 -6.39 -3.70
N LEU A 580 5.41 -5.33 -4.49
CA LEU A 580 4.30 -4.90 -5.35
C LEU A 580 4.41 -5.45 -6.78
N ALA A 581 5.58 -5.33 -7.39
CA ALA A 581 5.74 -5.62 -8.81
C ALA A 581 7.18 -5.93 -9.20
N LEU A 582 7.35 -6.96 -10.03
CA LEU A 582 8.57 -7.21 -10.80
C LEU A 582 8.71 -6.18 -11.91
N LYS A 583 9.90 -5.55 -12.05
CA LYS A 583 10.15 -4.52 -13.05
C LYS A 583 10.93 -5.01 -14.25
N TYR A 584 12.13 -5.54 -14.03
CA TYR A 584 12.97 -6.07 -15.10
C TYR A 584 13.99 -7.05 -14.53
N HIS A 585 14.57 -7.86 -15.42
CA HIS A 585 15.65 -8.77 -15.10
C HIS A 585 16.95 -7.98 -14.94
N GLY A 586 17.74 -8.29 -13.92
CA GLY A 586 19.04 -7.66 -13.74
C GLY A 586 19.46 -7.55 -12.29
N THR A 587 20.76 -7.51 -12.10
CA THR A 587 21.41 -7.37 -10.80
C THR A 587 21.72 -5.92 -10.44
N GLN A 588 21.48 -4.97 -11.36
CA GLN A 588 21.74 -3.54 -11.17
C GLN A 588 20.52 -2.71 -11.56
N LEU A 589 20.42 -1.51 -10.98
CA LEU A 589 19.38 -0.55 -11.33
C LEU A 589 19.68 0.12 -12.68
N ASN A 590 18.81 -0.10 -13.65
CA ASN A 590 18.82 0.59 -14.93
C ASN A 590 17.48 1.32 -15.15
N THR A 591 17.52 2.66 -15.13
CA THR A 591 16.33 3.51 -15.35
C THR A 591 15.89 3.58 -16.80
N SER A 592 16.77 3.22 -17.75
CA SER A 592 16.47 3.20 -19.18
C SER A 592 15.74 1.94 -19.63
N MET A 593 15.76 0.88 -18.82
CA MET A 593 15.05 -0.35 -19.16
C MET A 593 13.54 -0.19 -18.96
N PRO A 594 12.72 -0.56 -19.96
CA PRO A 594 11.28 -0.58 -19.80
C PRO A 594 10.86 -1.64 -18.78
N THR A 595 9.74 -1.37 -18.10
CA THR A 595 9.10 -2.36 -17.24
C THR A 595 8.65 -3.55 -18.08
N ILE A 596 8.74 -4.77 -17.54
CA ILE A 596 8.20 -5.99 -18.15
C ILE A 596 6.73 -5.77 -18.51
N GLY A 597 6.38 -6.04 -19.78
CA GLY A 597 5.04 -5.84 -20.32
C GLY A 597 4.69 -4.40 -20.74
N GLN A 598 5.60 -3.45 -20.59
CA GLN A 598 5.42 -2.06 -21.04
C GLN A 598 6.03 -1.84 -22.44
N ASP A 599 5.29 -1.17 -23.32
CA ASP A 599 5.82 -0.74 -24.62
C ASP A 599 7.02 0.18 -24.42
N ALA A 600 8.16 -0.15 -25.03
CA ALA A 600 9.38 0.67 -24.97
C ALA A 600 9.15 2.12 -25.45
N SER A 601 8.19 2.33 -26.36
CA SER A 601 7.82 3.66 -26.88
C SER A 601 7.08 4.55 -25.88
N LYS A 602 6.52 3.96 -24.81
CA LYS A 602 5.78 4.68 -23.75
C LYS A 602 6.59 4.75 -22.45
N HIS A 603 7.85 4.32 -22.46
CA HIS A 603 8.70 4.34 -21.26
C HIS A 603 9.17 5.77 -21.00
N GLU A 604 8.67 6.38 -19.93
CA GLU A 604 9.12 7.67 -19.43
C GLU A 604 10.24 7.42 -18.42
N VAL A 605 11.44 7.93 -18.70
CA VAL A 605 12.58 7.79 -17.78
C VAL A 605 12.27 8.59 -16.51
N PRO A 606 12.30 7.94 -15.32
CA PRO A 606 12.00 8.64 -14.08
C PRO A 606 13.08 9.70 -13.79
N LYS A 607 12.65 10.84 -13.25
CA LYS A 607 13.52 11.97 -12.92
C LYS A 607 14.10 11.81 -11.51
N ARG A 608 15.41 11.99 -11.38
CA ARG A 608 16.06 12.07 -10.06
C ARG A 608 15.89 13.47 -9.46
N ILE A 609 15.44 13.56 -8.21
CA ILE A 609 15.20 14.85 -7.52
C ILE A 609 16.44 15.32 -6.75
N GLU A 610 17.23 14.40 -6.20
CA GLU A 610 18.35 14.69 -5.29
C GLU A 610 19.72 14.40 -5.95
N GLU A 611 20.80 14.81 -5.28
CA GLU A 611 22.16 14.47 -5.69
C GLU A 611 22.39 12.94 -5.61
N PRO A 612 23.27 12.38 -6.46
CA PRO A 612 23.62 10.97 -6.39
C PRO A 612 24.10 10.61 -4.98
N LEU A 613 23.72 9.43 -4.50
CA LEU A 613 24.14 8.96 -3.19
C LEU A 613 25.65 8.68 -3.22
N SER A 614 26.43 9.51 -2.52
CA SER A 614 27.89 9.40 -2.42
C SER A 614 28.32 8.81 -1.07
N GLN A 615 27.74 7.67 -0.70
CA GLN A 615 28.10 6.96 0.53
C GLN A 615 29.14 5.87 0.22
N PRO A 616 30.29 5.84 0.92
CA PRO A 616 31.29 4.79 0.72
C PRO A 616 30.73 3.43 1.13
N GLY A 617 31.00 2.40 0.32
CA GLY A 617 30.57 1.03 0.57
C GLY A 617 29.15 0.68 0.11
N VAL A 618 28.45 1.58 -0.60
CA VAL A 618 27.20 1.24 -1.30
C VAL A 618 27.52 0.69 -2.68
N GLU A 619 27.09 -0.54 -2.94
CA GLU A 619 27.23 -1.18 -4.25
C GLU A 619 26.08 -0.77 -5.19
N PRO A 620 26.32 -0.62 -6.50
CA PRO A 620 25.27 -0.25 -7.46
C PRO A 620 24.24 -1.36 -7.71
N GLY A 621 24.50 -2.58 -7.22
CA GLY A 621 23.66 -3.74 -7.41
C GLY A 621 24.09 -4.92 -6.55
N ILE A 622 23.52 -6.10 -6.84
CA ILE A 622 23.91 -7.38 -6.24
C ILE A 622 24.83 -8.15 -7.18
N SER A 623 25.57 -9.14 -6.68
CA SER A 623 26.39 -10.02 -7.52
C SER A 623 26.52 -11.39 -6.90
N SER A 624 26.46 -12.47 -7.70
CA SER A 624 26.68 -13.84 -7.25
C SER A 624 28.17 -14.23 -7.15
N ALA A 625 29.07 -13.39 -7.68
CA ALA A 625 30.49 -13.72 -7.77
C ALA A 625 31.09 -13.93 -6.37
N ASN A 626 31.87 -15.02 -6.23
CA ASN A 626 32.51 -15.43 -4.97
C ASN A 626 31.56 -15.71 -3.80
N LYS A 627 30.26 -15.90 -4.04
CA LYS A 627 29.24 -16.15 -3.00
C LYS A 627 28.62 -17.54 -3.05
N PHE A 628 29.25 -18.46 -3.78
CA PHE A 628 28.78 -19.85 -3.88
C PHE A 628 28.64 -20.53 -2.51
N ALA A 629 29.55 -20.27 -1.57
CA ALA A 629 29.46 -20.83 -0.21
C ALA A 629 28.18 -20.41 0.52
N VAL A 630 27.71 -19.18 0.31
CA VAL A 630 26.48 -18.67 0.90
C VAL A 630 25.25 -19.28 0.25
N TYR A 631 25.24 -19.35 -1.09
CA TYR A 631 24.18 -20.07 -1.82
C TYR A 631 24.10 -21.53 -1.36
N ASN A 632 25.24 -22.21 -1.26
CA ASN A 632 25.35 -23.60 -0.84
C ASN A 632 24.85 -23.81 0.60
N ALA A 633 25.26 -22.97 1.55
CA ALA A 633 24.75 -23.01 2.92
C ALA A 633 23.22 -22.82 2.97
N SER A 634 22.71 -21.84 2.22
CA SER A 634 21.28 -21.50 2.18
C SER A 634 20.47 -22.62 1.52
N HIS A 635 21.02 -23.24 0.47
CA HIS A 635 20.45 -24.39 -0.22
C HIS A 635 20.33 -25.61 0.69
N TYR A 636 21.42 -25.99 1.37
CA TYR A 636 21.37 -27.06 2.38
C TYR A 636 20.36 -26.76 3.48
N ASN A 637 20.28 -25.51 3.94
CA ASN A 637 19.28 -25.11 4.94
C ASN A 637 17.84 -25.35 4.44
N ALA A 638 17.53 -24.92 3.20
CA ALA A 638 16.20 -25.12 2.61
C ALA A 638 15.86 -26.61 2.42
N ARG A 639 16.81 -27.43 1.99
CA ARG A 639 16.61 -28.88 1.82
C ARG A 639 16.54 -29.64 3.15
N ASN A 640 17.36 -29.27 4.12
CA ASN A 640 17.31 -29.85 5.47
C ASN A 640 15.96 -29.58 6.14
N ILE A 641 15.33 -28.43 5.90
CA ILE A 641 13.98 -28.15 6.39
C ILE A 641 12.94 -29.09 5.77
N MET A 642 13.10 -29.46 4.51
CA MET A 642 12.22 -30.45 3.86
C MET A 642 12.47 -31.86 4.39
N LEU A 643 13.74 -32.20 4.67
CA LEU A 643 14.16 -33.51 5.20
C LEU A 643 13.86 -33.71 6.70
N LYS A 644 13.66 -32.66 7.49
CA LYS A 644 13.41 -32.79 8.93
C LYS A 644 12.16 -33.57 9.30
N ASP A 645 11.13 -33.50 8.46
CA ASP A 645 9.88 -34.23 8.67
C ASP A 645 9.96 -35.66 8.08
N ASN A 646 11.13 -36.10 7.62
CA ASN A 646 11.31 -37.33 6.87
C ASN A 646 11.28 -38.58 7.78
N GLY A 647 10.06 -39.00 8.15
CA GLY A 647 9.68 -40.32 8.67
C GLY A 647 10.77 -41.08 9.41
N ARG A 648 11.04 -40.70 10.67
CA ARG A 648 12.03 -41.39 11.52
C ARG A 648 11.43 -42.60 12.26
N ASP A 649 10.11 -42.58 12.46
CA ASP A 649 9.43 -43.53 13.35
C ASP A 649 9.01 -44.82 12.63
N TRP A 650 8.84 -44.80 11.30
CA TRP A 650 8.41 -45.95 10.49
C TRP A 650 9.05 -45.94 9.10
N TRP A 651 9.47 -47.11 8.62
CA TRP A 651 10.18 -47.26 7.35
C TRP A 651 9.24 -47.00 6.16
N PHE A 652 9.63 -46.07 5.29
CA PHE A 652 8.98 -45.68 4.05
C PHE A 652 7.51 -45.24 4.22
N ALA A 653 7.17 -44.70 5.39
CA ALA A 653 5.81 -44.26 5.74
C ALA A 653 5.51 -42.84 5.25
N PRO A 654 4.37 -42.58 4.57
CA PRO A 654 4.06 -41.27 4.03
C PRO A 654 3.95 -40.22 5.14
N ILE A 655 4.55 -39.06 4.90
CA ILE A 655 4.55 -37.95 5.86
C ILE A 655 3.47 -36.96 5.47
N ARG A 656 2.86 -36.31 6.46
CA ARG A 656 1.86 -35.24 6.26
C ARG A 656 2.34 -34.13 5.31
N ARG A 657 3.63 -33.76 5.38
CA ARG A 657 4.26 -32.83 4.44
C ARG A 657 4.38 -33.44 3.05
N LEU A 658 4.84 -34.69 2.92
CA LEU A 658 4.89 -35.43 1.65
C LEU A 658 3.50 -35.53 1.00
N VAL A 659 2.42 -35.71 1.76
CA VAL A 659 1.06 -35.73 1.21
C VAL A 659 0.54 -34.34 0.84
N ARG A 660 0.96 -33.29 1.54
CA ARG A 660 0.69 -31.91 1.11
C ARG A 660 1.58 -31.47 -0.07
N ILE A 661 2.76 -32.06 -0.22
CA ILE A 661 3.80 -31.76 -1.22
C ILE A 661 3.58 -32.55 -2.53
N PHE A 662 3.14 -33.80 -2.43
CA PHE A 662 3.01 -34.74 -3.53
C PHE A 662 1.58 -35.30 -3.69
N GLY A 663 0.68 -35.07 -2.72
CA GLY A 663 -0.65 -35.70 -2.67
C GLY A 663 -1.85 -34.84 -3.05
N GLN A 664 -1.74 -33.52 -3.31
CA GLN A 664 -2.93 -32.78 -3.78
C GLN A 664 -2.67 -31.41 -4.43
N VAL A 665 -2.76 -31.34 -5.76
CA VAL A 665 -3.65 -30.40 -6.48
C VAL A 665 -4.23 -31.10 -7.73
N VAL A 666 -4.74 -32.31 -7.60
CA VAL A 666 -5.92 -32.80 -8.37
C VAL A 666 -6.57 -33.89 -7.52
N ALA A 667 -7.38 -33.49 -6.55
CA ALA A 667 -8.53 -34.29 -6.19
C ALA A 667 -9.75 -33.49 -6.61
N PHE A 668 -10.40 -33.94 -7.68
CA PHE A 668 -11.86 -33.80 -7.77
C PHE A 668 -12.51 -34.66 -6.66
N GLY A 669 -12.13 -34.46 -5.39
CA GLY A 669 -12.53 -35.29 -4.25
C GLY A 669 -11.66 -35.10 -3.00
N GLY A 670 -11.49 -33.87 -2.53
CA GLY A 670 -10.54 -33.49 -1.48
C GLY A 670 -10.42 -34.43 -0.28
N GLY A 671 -9.20 -34.87 0.00
CA GLY A 671 -8.88 -35.63 1.20
C GLY A 671 -7.65 -35.07 1.94
N ASN A 672 -7.72 -35.11 3.27
CA ASN A 672 -6.74 -34.51 4.18
C ASN A 672 -5.79 -35.58 4.76
N SER A 673 -5.74 -36.79 4.18
CA SER A 673 -5.09 -37.96 4.79
C SER A 673 -3.73 -38.29 4.19
N PRO A 674 -2.71 -38.60 5.03
CA PRO A 674 -1.39 -39.10 4.60
C PRO A 674 -1.39 -40.35 3.71
N THR A 675 -2.52 -41.04 3.59
CA THR A 675 -2.67 -42.28 2.82
C THR A 675 -3.11 -42.07 1.37
N GLU A 676 -3.21 -40.82 0.91
CA GLU A 676 -3.79 -40.47 -0.39
C GLU A 676 -2.77 -40.27 -1.52
N TYR A 677 -1.50 -40.61 -1.30
CA TYR A 677 -0.50 -40.56 -2.38
C TYR A 677 -0.93 -41.48 -3.54
N THR A 678 -0.96 -40.93 -4.76
CA THR A 678 -1.30 -41.66 -5.98
C THR A 678 -0.10 -41.77 -6.93
N GLN A 679 0.45 -40.64 -7.37
CA GLN A 679 1.56 -40.57 -8.31
C GLN A 679 2.37 -39.29 -8.13
N LEU A 680 3.63 -39.32 -8.56
CA LEU A 680 4.52 -38.16 -8.50
C LEU A 680 4.09 -37.06 -9.50
N ASN A 681 3.82 -35.85 -9.03
CA ASN A 681 3.55 -34.69 -9.88
C ASN A 681 4.68 -33.67 -9.81
N ALA A 682 5.44 -33.54 -10.90
CA ALA A 682 6.60 -32.65 -10.97
C ALA A 682 6.28 -31.16 -10.76
N GLU A 683 5.14 -30.67 -11.22
CA GLU A 683 4.75 -29.25 -11.04
C GLU A 683 4.54 -28.92 -9.55
N ASN A 684 3.97 -29.86 -8.79
CA ASN A 684 3.79 -29.69 -7.35
C ASN A 684 5.14 -29.71 -6.61
N ILE A 685 6.08 -30.54 -7.05
CA ILE A 685 7.45 -30.55 -6.51
C ILE A 685 8.09 -29.18 -6.70
N ALA A 686 8.05 -28.64 -7.92
CA ALA A 686 8.60 -27.34 -8.22
C ALA A 686 8.01 -26.24 -7.32
N ARG A 687 6.67 -26.22 -7.16
CA ARG A 687 5.98 -25.25 -6.29
C ARG A 687 6.41 -25.34 -4.83
N VAL A 688 6.58 -26.56 -4.32
CA VAL A 688 6.99 -26.79 -2.93
C VAL A 688 8.42 -26.38 -2.70
N MET A 689 9.32 -26.78 -3.59
CA MET A 689 10.73 -26.39 -3.53
C MET A 689 10.84 -24.88 -3.57
N ALA A 690 10.12 -24.23 -4.50
CA ALA A 690 10.15 -22.78 -4.65
C ALA A 690 9.64 -22.06 -3.39
N ASN A 691 8.56 -22.56 -2.77
CA ASN A 691 8.09 -22.03 -1.49
C ASN A 691 9.09 -22.27 -0.35
N SER A 692 9.79 -23.42 -0.33
CA SER A 692 10.86 -23.67 0.63
C SER A 692 12.03 -22.71 0.41
N ASP A 693 12.41 -22.45 -0.84
CA ASP A 693 13.52 -21.58 -1.20
C ASP A 693 13.23 -20.11 -0.92
N SER A 694 12.01 -19.64 -1.17
CA SER A 694 11.58 -18.30 -0.74
C SER A 694 11.68 -18.06 0.77
N GLN A 695 11.48 -19.11 1.56
CA GLN A 695 11.50 -19.04 3.02
C GLN A 695 12.91 -19.28 3.58
N HIS A 696 13.69 -20.15 2.97
CA HIS A 696 14.86 -20.75 3.63
C HIS A 696 16.15 -20.68 2.82
N LEU A 697 16.08 -20.24 1.56
CA LEU A 697 17.23 -20.01 0.69
C LEU A 697 17.40 -18.51 0.41
N LEU A 698 16.43 -17.90 -0.30
CA LEU A 698 16.49 -16.51 -0.77
C LEU A 698 16.74 -15.47 0.33
N PRO A 699 16.16 -15.57 1.54
CA PRO A 699 16.41 -14.58 2.60
C PRO A 699 17.86 -14.54 3.06
N TYR A 700 18.55 -15.67 3.00
CA TYR A 700 19.95 -15.82 3.42
C TYR A 700 20.94 -15.36 2.36
N LEU A 701 20.45 -15.04 1.16
CA LEU A 701 21.26 -14.39 0.12
C LEU A 701 21.36 -12.87 0.30
N VAL A 702 20.77 -12.32 1.38
CA VAL A 702 20.79 -10.89 1.71
C VAL A 702 21.38 -10.70 3.10
N GLY A 703 22.58 -10.11 3.18
CA GLY A 703 23.32 -9.84 4.41
C GLY A 703 23.21 -8.36 4.83
N SER A 704 24.31 -7.78 5.29
CA SER A 704 24.40 -6.36 5.68
C SER A 704 25.05 -5.45 4.63
N GLN A 705 25.47 -5.99 3.48
CA GLN A 705 26.11 -5.16 2.44
C GLN A 705 25.07 -4.23 1.80
N LEU A 706 25.43 -2.95 1.74
CA LEU A 706 24.57 -1.89 1.22
C LEU A 706 24.51 -1.92 -0.31
N VAL A 707 23.31 -1.81 -0.84
CA VAL A 707 23.00 -1.73 -2.26
C VAL A 707 22.17 -0.48 -2.53
N LEU A 708 22.38 0.12 -3.71
CA LEU A 708 21.61 1.25 -4.19
C LEU A 708 20.14 0.89 -4.43
N ALA A 709 19.23 1.73 -3.93
CA ALA A 709 17.80 1.68 -4.16
C ALA A 709 17.28 2.99 -4.72
N HIS A 710 16.31 2.93 -5.63
CA HIS A 710 15.51 4.08 -6.05
C HIS A 710 14.23 4.15 -5.21
N VAL A 711 14.04 5.25 -4.50
CA VAL A 711 12.88 5.46 -3.64
C VAL A 711 11.95 6.49 -4.26
N TYR A 712 10.70 6.08 -4.45
CA TYR A 712 9.63 6.91 -5.01
C TYR A 712 8.65 7.27 -3.88
N ARG A 713 8.58 8.57 -3.53
CA ARG A 713 7.65 9.04 -2.49
C ARG A 713 6.24 9.11 -3.00
N ASP A 714 5.26 8.69 -2.21
CA ASP A 714 3.85 8.90 -2.53
C ASP A 714 3.56 10.40 -2.68
N LYS A 715 2.75 10.73 -3.68
CA LYS A 715 2.30 12.09 -3.93
C LYS A 715 0.92 12.27 -3.30
N THR A 716 0.78 13.32 -2.48
CA THR A 716 -0.55 13.71 -1.99
C THR A 716 -1.24 14.53 -3.07
N VAL A 717 -2.27 13.95 -3.67
CA VAL A 717 -3.11 14.60 -4.68
C VAL A 717 -4.45 15.00 -4.07
N ALA A 718 -4.98 16.14 -4.50
CA ALA A 718 -6.28 16.62 -4.06
C ALA A 718 -7.34 16.38 -5.14
N TYR A 719 -8.49 15.85 -4.74
CA TYR A 719 -9.67 15.64 -5.55
C TYR A 719 -10.79 16.57 -5.08
N THR A 720 -11.42 17.22 -6.03
CA THR A 720 -12.50 18.17 -5.78
C THR A 720 -13.85 17.48 -5.98
N PHE A 721 -14.74 17.61 -5.01
CA PHE A 721 -16.12 17.15 -5.10
C PHE A 721 -17.04 18.35 -4.95
N ILE A 722 -17.97 18.51 -5.88
CA ILE A 722 -18.94 19.61 -5.85
C ILE A 722 -20.26 19.04 -5.36
N TYR A 723 -20.77 19.56 -4.24
CA TYR A 723 -22.11 19.22 -3.78
C TYR A 723 -23.17 19.94 -4.64
N THR A 724 -23.59 19.29 -5.72
CA THR A 724 -24.55 19.84 -6.70
C THR A 724 -25.85 20.31 -6.07
N THR A 725 -26.35 19.60 -5.04
CA THR A 725 -27.55 19.99 -4.30
C THR A 725 -27.38 21.31 -3.56
N TRP A 726 -26.27 21.50 -2.83
CA TRP A 726 -25.99 22.76 -2.12
C TRP A 726 -25.74 23.91 -3.09
N LEU A 727 -25.05 23.65 -4.19
CA LEU A 727 -24.87 24.62 -5.27
C LEU A 727 -26.22 25.09 -5.84
N ALA A 728 -27.13 24.15 -6.12
CA ALA A 728 -28.46 24.46 -6.64
C ALA A 728 -29.29 25.28 -5.64
N ILE A 729 -29.23 24.96 -4.33
CA ILE A 729 -29.91 25.72 -3.28
C ILE A 729 -29.39 27.17 -3.23
N ILE A 730 -28.06 27.37 -3.24
CA ILE A 730 -27.47 28.71 -3.20
C ILE A 730 -27.87 29.52 -4.44
N LEU A 731 -27.83 28.90 -5.63
CA LEU A 731 -28.26 29.55 -6.87
C LEU A 731 -29.76 29.90 -6.85
N ALA A 732 -30.60 29.02 -6.32
CA ALA A 732 -32.02 29.29 -6.14
C ALA A 732 -32.26 30.46 -5.19
N VAL A 733 -31.54 30.55 -4.07
CA VAL A 733 -31.61 31.69 -3.13
C VAL A 733 -31.20 33.00 -3.81
N VAL A 734 -30.09 33.00 -4.57
CA VAL A 734 -29.63 34.17 -5.34
C VAL A 734 -30.65 34.59 -6.39
N LEU A 735 -31.25 33.62 -7.09
CA LEU A 735 -32.25 33.88 -8.12
C LEU A 735 -33.52 34.45 -7.51
N VAL A 736 -34.04 33.86 -6.43
CA VAL A 736 -35.23 34.35 -5.72
C VAL A 736 -34.97 35.75 -5.17
N ASN A 737 -33.83 36.00 -4.52
CA ASN A 737 -33.50 37.31 -3.99
C ASN A 737 -33.43 38.37 -5.12
N GLY A 738 -32.79 38.04 -6.24
CA GLY A 738 -32.73 38.91 -7.41
C GLY A 738 -34.12 39.21 -8.02
N ILE A 739 -35.02 38.22 -8.09
CA ILE A 739 -36.40 38.43 -8.57
C ILE A 739 -37.17 39.33 -7.61
N VAL A 740 -37.10 39.08 -6.30
CA VAL A 740 -37.76 39.90 -5.28
C VAL A 740 -37.29 41.35 -5.40
N VAL A 741 -35.98 41.60 -5.44
CA VAL A 741 -35.44 42.96 -5.58
C VAL A 741 -35.89 43.64 -6.89
N SER A 742 -35.98 42.90 -7.99
CA SER A 742 -36.41 43.43 -9.30
C SER A 742 -37.91 43.75 -9.36
N VAL A 743 -38.76 42.94 -8.71
CA VAL A 743 -40.22 43.14 -8.71
C VAL A 743 -40.63 44.22 -7.72
N PHE A 744 -40.00 44.29 -6.55
CA PHE A 744 -40.37 45.20 -5.46
C PHE A 744 -39.81 46.61 -5.61
N VAL A 745 -39.43 47.05 -6.80
CA VAL A 745 -38.87 48.41 -6.97
C VAL A 745 -40.00 49.45 -6.88
N PRO A 746 -40.06 50.25 -5.80
CA PRO A 746 -41.18 51.16 -5.56
C PRO A 746 -41.19 52.32 -6.57
N ARG A 747 -42.38 52.87 -6.81
CA ARG A 747 -42.54 54.17 -7.48
C ARG A 747 -42.38 55.26 -6.43
N LEU A 748 -41.75 56.39 -6.80
CA LEU A 748 -41.53 57.50 -5.88
C LEU A 748 -42.87 58.08 -5.37
N PRO A 749 -42.89 58.70 -4.17
CA PRO A 749 -44.04 59.45 -3.69
C PRO A 749 -44.54 60.45 -4.74
N LEU A 750 -45.85 60.72 -4.75
CA LEU A 750 -46.48 61.74 -5.62
C LEU A 750 -46.41 61.46 -7.13
N GLY A 751 -46.07 60.23 -7.55
CA GLY A 751 -46.06 59.84 -8.97
C GLY A 751 -44.88 60.40 -9.77
N LEU A 752 -43.85 60.92 -9.10
CA LEU A 752 -42.65 61.46 -9.73
C LEU A 752 -41.85 60.35 -10.44
N SER A 753 -41.27 60.68 -11.60
CA SER A 753 -40.35 59.80 -12.32
C SER A 753 -39.10 59.52 -11.48
N ARG A 754 -38.56 58.30 -11.58
CA ARG A 754 -37.33 57.90 -10.85
C ARG A 754 -36.19 58.89 -11.10
N ARG A 755 -35.42 59.14 -10.04
CA ARG A 755 -34.20 59.95 -10.05
C ARG A 755 -33.05 59.10 -9.53
N ASP A 756 -31.97 59.05 -10.29
CA ASP A 756 -30.74 58.38 -9.86
C ASP A 756 -29.99 59.29 -8.86
N ILE A 757 -29.09 58.77 -8.03
CA ILE A 757 -28.22 59.61 -7.17
C ILE A 757 -27.05 60.13 -8.00
N GLY A 758 -27.36 60.90 -9.04
CA GLY A 758 -26.39 61.57 -9.91
C GLY A 758 -26.53 63.09 -9.81
N VAL A 759 -25.45 63.82 -10.11
CA VAL A 759 -25.40 65.29 -10.09
C VAL A 759 -26.56 65.91 -10.90
N ASN A 760 -26.93 65.29 -12.02
CA ASN A 760 -28.04 65.73 -12.88
C ASN A 760 -29.42 65.58 -12.23
N SER A 761 -29.64 64.55 -11.40
CA SER A 761 -30.90 64.39 -10.67
C SER A 761 -31.01 65.34 -9.49
N TRP A 762 -29.89 65.72 -8.88
CA TRP A 762 -29.81 66.77 -7.86
C TRP A 762 -30.08 68.16 -8.45
N LEU A 763 -29.48 68.49 -9.60
CA LEU A 763 -29.76 69.72 -10.34
C LEU A 763 -31.24 69.83 -10.73
N ALA A 764 -31.83 68.75 -11.26
CA ALA A 764 -33.25 68.71 -11.60
C ALA A 764 -34.18 68.81 -10.36
N ALA A 765 -33.72 68.38 -9.18
CA ALA A 765 -34.46 68.55 -7.93
C ALA A 765 -34.45 70.01 -7.44
N ILE A 766 -33.37 70.73 -7.72
CA ILE A 766 -33.22 72.15 -7.41
C ILE A 766 -34.04 73.02 -8.40
N GLU A 767 -34.00 72.72 -9.71
CA GLU A 767 -34.82 73.42 -10.73
C GLU A 767 -36.34 73.24 -10.55
N GLY A 768 -36.79 72.08 -10.08
CA GLY A 768 -38.21 71.85 -9.78
C GLY A 768 -38.75 72.76 -8.67
N LYS A 769 -37.89 73.18 -7.72
CA LYS A 769 -38.25 74.17 -6.69
C LYS A 769 -38.38 75.58 -7.26
N LEU A 770 -37.65 75.91 -8.33
CA LEU A 770 -37.75 77.22 -8.99
C LEU A 770 -39.04 77.39 -9.82
N THR A 771 -39.65 76.30 -10.29
CA THR A 771 -40.83 76.36 -11.18
C THR A 771 -42.17 76.26 -10.46
N THR A 772 -42.24 75.66 -9.25
CA THR A 772 -43.46 75.68 -8.42
C THR A 772 -43.72 76.99 -7.66
N CYS A 773 -42.83 77.98 -7.76
CA CYS A 773 -43.14 79.36 -7.39
C CYS A 773 -43.91 80.05 -8.52
N HIS A 774 -45.18 79.67 -8.71
CA HIS A 774 -46.04 80.39 -9.65
C HIS A 774 -46.48 81.73 -9.04
N CYS A 775 -46.09 82.80 -9.71
CA CYS A 775 -46.85 84.03 -9.89
C CYS A 775 -47.47 84.67 -8.64
N HIS A 776 -46.66 85.45 -7.92
CA HIS A 776 -47.12 86.78 -7.56
C HIS A 776 -46.22 87.79 -8.28
N HIS A 777 -46.84 88.61 -9.13
CA HIS A 777 -46.25 89.81 -9.70
C HIS A 777 -45.51 90.58 -8.60
N HIS A 778 -44.20 90.74 -8.74
CA HIS A 778 -43.52 92.02 -8.58
C HIS A 778 -42.08 91.88 -9.09
N THR A 779 -41.79 92.68 -10.11
CA THR A 779 -40.47 93.13 -10.55
C THR A 779 -39.51 93.39 -9.39
N PHE A 780 -38.29 92.83 -9.42
CA PHE A 780 -37.03 93.57 -9.21
C PHE A 780 -35.78 92.70 -9.46
N GLN A 781 -34.95 93.20 -10.38
CA GLN A 781 -33.51 93.06 -10.64
C GLN A 781 -32.66 91.91 -10.03
N THR A 782 -32.05 91.16 -10.95
CA THR A 782 -30.62 90.75 -11.03
C THR A 782 -29.68 91.12 -9.87
N THR A 783 -29.05 90.10 -9.25
CA THR A 783 -27.57 90.02 -9.10
C THR A 783 -27.11 88.61 -8.71
N PHE A 784 -25.97 88.23 -9.31
CA PHE A 784 -25.20 86.99 -9.14
C PHE A 784 -24.64 86.78 -7.72
N CYS A 785 -24.65 85.52 -7.25
CA CYS A 785 -23.46 84.79 -6.75
C CYS A 785 -23.81 83.30 -6.56
#